data_AF-A0A7Y5GSL2-F1
#
_entry.id   AF-A0A7Y5GSL2-F1
#
_cell.length_a   1.000
_cell.length_b   1.000
_cell.length_c   1.000
_cell.angle_alpha   90.00
_cell.angle_beta   90.00
_cell.angle_gamma   90.00
#
_symmetry.space_group_name_H-M   'P 1'
#
loop_
_entity.id
_entity.type
_entity.pdbx_description
1 polymer ?
#
loop_
_entity_poly.entity_id
_entity_poly.type
_entity_poly.pdbx_seq_one_letter_code
_entity_poly.pdbx_strand_id
1 'polypeptide(L)'
;MLPPFFNPFTRNQSCRRTTGTAASLTLICGVVCAVFACETDDELKPDWLLPPLKITAYSPSVILPNSVLKIVGSGLMPSASEPPTIQFTGVLNGKPTTWNTTPSSISPDEIAVDLKNLFDWPGDSEEWVATGKLTITRRITSNTPESSEVIPVEFTLRNSLTGTIAGLDMTGIDPSDVWAGDLLTLYGGGFLLPEEGDTTVTFLDTQDPDSSPLSLPTTAQTRNQIVFQIAANPFGISPREIVGALVVHNHHADGITTTSPAWPINWNLRPSRVDELLPGPVSRGQRLQFVGKGFLPPNPDTATATVFVLDGLFVPDIGTPESWTAENAFVLFPSAITNGTSAEVTLRVDLDQYGRLTGLGVAAGRFQGFVTPYLFLDTHVEAGIPTAQTLTVLPQLQMVWLRFLPGYYSALEKFGLLSVEPSIRKRILAVCARDYANINIQFVDTKPDDFAEYSIVEIGGPDPNEAFLFGLDNTQGKDTGNVRFDDVVGGLNAETEKEGYYGYGGVFVESFLALSPTLGLGSLPIQTHRFDDIFAPFFVGGTGKPVSPEEIPTGARAAAISEAIRVLGNLIGSTITHEVGHTLGLANIAGEFHNIGDNPGWIMDSGIFRPFEERAEIDGQGPGFFSPNNRQYLETILPVPP
;
A
#
# COMPACT_ATOMS: atom_id res chain seq x y z
N MET A 1 -36.38 14.17 -17.15
CA MET A 1 -35.41 14.93 -17.95
C MET A 1 -34.22 15.12 -17.04
N LEU A 2 -33.14 14.37 -17.27
CA LEU A 2 -31.88 14.54 -16.55
C LEU A 2 -31.17 15.79 -17.08
N PRO A 3 -30.35 16.49 -16.26
CA PRO A 3 -29.53 17.58 -16.76
C PRO A 3 -28.54 17.05 -17.81
N PRO A 4 -28.06 17.90 -18.73
CA PRO A 4 -27.12 17.47 -19.76
C PRO A 4 -25.81 17.03 -19.08
N PHE A 5 -25.58 15.72 -19.03
CA PHE A 5 -24.32 15.16 -18.59
C PHE A 5 -23.19 15.70 -19.47
N PHE A 6 -22.24 16.39 -18.85
CA PHE A 6 -20.93 16.61 -19.42
C PHE A 6 -20.31 15.23 -19.67
N ASN A 7 -20.08 14.90 -20.94
CA ASN A 7 -19.28 13.75 -21.33
C ASN A 7 -17.82 14.01 -20.88
N PRO A 8 -17.26 13.26 -19.90
CA PRO A 8 -15.89 13.52 -19.45
C PRO A 8 -14.84 12.98 -20.44
N PHE A 9 -15.24 12.30 -21.53
CA PHE A 9 -14.31 11.65 -22.46
C PHE A 9 -13.94 12.43 -23.74
N THR A 10 -14.19 13.73 -23.81
CA THR A 10 -13.68 14.56 -24.93
C THR A 10 -12.91 15.79 -24.49
N ARG A 11 -11.64 15.59 -24.08
CA ARG A 11 -10.57 16.59 -24.27
C ARG A 11 -9.53 16.04 -25.25
N ASN A 12 -9.85 16.16 -26.54
CA ASN A 12 -8.85 16.13 -27.60
C ASN A 12 -7.97 17.39 -27.47
N GLN A 13 -6.77 17.26 -26.89
CA GLN A 13 -5.73 18.24 -27.10
C GLN A 13 -5.25 18.13 -28.56
N SER A 14 -5.71 19.05 -29.39
CA SER A 14 -5.19 19.23 -30.74
C SER A 14 -3.76 19.78 -30.66
N CYS A 15 -2.76 18.89 -30.69
CA CYS A 15 -1.38 19.28 -30.91
C CYS A 15 -1.21 19.65 -32.40
N ARG A 16 -1.17 20.96 -32.70
CA ARG A 16 -0.87 21.47 -34.05
C ARG A 16 0.53 21.04 -34.46
N ARG A 17 0.63 20.15 -35.46
CA ARG A 17 1.87 19.91 -36.21
C ARG A 17 2.13 21.10 -37.13
N THR A 18 3.10 21.93 -36.77
CA THR A 18 3.82 22.78 -37.73
C THR A 18 4.91 21.94 -38.39
N THR A 19 4.79 21.75 -39.70
CA THR A 19 5.80 21.16 -40.57
C THR A 19 6.99 22.11 -40.68
N GLY A 20 8.16 21.67 -40.17
CA GLY A 20 9.45 22.33 -40.35
C GLY A 20 10.50 21.29 -40.72
N THR A 21 11.19 21.55 -41.82
CA THR A 21 12.13 20.71 -42.57
C THR A 21 13.42 20.32 -41.83
N ALA A 22 13.78 19.04 -42.02
CA ALA A 22 15.12 18.44 -42.15
C ALA A 22 16.35 19.14 -41.51
N ALA A 23 16.97 18.45 -40.55
CA ALA A 23 18.43 18.35 -40.44
C ALA A 23 18.79 17.03 -39.75
N SER A 24 19.40 16.12 -40.50
CA SER A 24 19.96 14.86 -40.00
C SER A 24 21.19 15.16 -39.14
N LEU A 25 21.18 14.70 -37.89
CA LEU A 25 22.39 14.61 -37.07
C LEU A 25 22.50 13.21 -36.49
N THR A 26 23.44 12.45 -37.05
CA THR A 26 23.89 11.14 -36.58
C THR A 26 24.58 11.32 -35.23
N LEU A 27 24.00 10.81 -34.15
CA LEU A 27 24.68 10.70 -32.86
C LEU A 27 24.77 9.24 -32.42
N ILE A 28 26.00 8.84 -32.15
CA ILE A 28 26.46 7.50 -31.78
C ILE A 28 25.90 7.14 -30.40
N CYS A 29 25.08 6.08 -30.33
CA CYS A 29 24.71 5.46 -29.06
C CYS A 29 25.91 4.69 -28.48
N GLY A 30 26.58 5.31 -27.52
CA GLY A 30 27.44 4.61 -26.57
C GLY A 30 26.57 3.96 -25.49
N VAL A 31 26.52 2.63 -25.51
CA VAL A 31 25.92 1.82 -24.44
C VAL A 31 26.81 1.95 -23.21
N VAL A 32 26.34 2.66 -22.18
CA VAL A 32 26.91 2.60 -20.83
C VAL A 32 26.06 1.62 -20.05
N CYS A 33 26.53 0.38 -19.93
CA CYS A 33 26.01 -0.58 -18.96
C CYS A 33 26.42 -0.10 -17.56
N ALA A 34 25.48 0.46 -16.80
CA ALA A 34 25.64 0.62 -15.36
C ALA A 34 25.52 -0.78 -14.72
N VAL A 35 26.63 -1.27 -14.20
CA VAL A 35 26.70 -2.46 -13.36
C VAL A 35 26.11 -2.08 -12.00
N PHE A 36 24.86 -2.47 -11.74
CA PHE A 36 24.36 -2.55 -10.37
C PHE A 36 25.02 -3.76 -9.72
N ALA A 37 26.03 -3.51 -8.88
CA ALA A 37 26.51 -4.49 -7.93
C ALA A 37 25.42 -4.68 -6.87
N CYS A 38 24.71 -5.80 -6.94
CA CYS A 38 23.96 -6.34 -5.80
C CYS A 38 24.99 -6.78 -4.76
N GLU A 39 25.21 -5.98 -3.72
CA GLU A 39 25.90 -6.42 -2.50
C GLU A 39 25.09 -7.58 -1.90
N THR A 40 25.70 -8.76 -1.93
CA THR A 40 25.18 -10.01 -1.38
C THR A 40 25.97 -10.32 -0.12
N ASP A 41 25.67 -9.61 0.96
CA ASP A 41 26.09 -10.02 2.30
C ASP A 41 24.99 -10.88 2.94
N ASP A 42 24.79 -12.07 2.38
CA ASP A 42 24.19 -13.20 3.10
C ASP A 42 25.30 -13.81 3.96
N GLU A 43 25.56 -13.19 5.11
CA GLU A 43 26.39 -13.78 6.16
C GLU A 43 25.73 -15.10 6.62
N LEU A 44 26.33 -16.22 6.20
CA LEU A 44 25.87 -17.58 6.47
C LEU A 44 25.54 -17.78 7.95
N LYS A 45 24.24 -17.93 8.26
CA LYS A 45 23.81 -18.45 9.57
C LYS A 45 24.51 -19.78 9.83
N PRO A 46 25.06 -20.03 11.03
CA PRO A 46 25.80 -21.25 11.28
C PRO A 46 24.90 -22.50 11.19
N ASP A 47 25.40 -23.54 10.52
CA ASP A 47 24.72 -24.75 10.03
C ASP A 47 23.89 -25.56 11.08
N TRP A 48 24.06 -25.30 12.37
CA TRP A 48 23.35 -26.02 13.45
C TRP A 48 21.95 -25.46 13.77
N LEU A 49 21.48 -24.44 13.02
CA LEU A 49 20.15 -23.84 13.19
C LEU A 49 19.11 -24.30 12.17
N LEU A 50 19.45 -25.18 11.21
CA LEU A 50 18.46 -25.67 10.25
C LEU A 50 17.50 -26.66 10.93
N PRO A 51 16.18 -26.50 10.78
CA PRO A 51 15.22 -27.50 11.22
C PRO A 51 15.50 -28.87 10.58
N PRO A 52 15.13 -29.98 11.24
CA PRO A 52 15.19 -31.31 10.65
C PRO A 52 14.45 -31.36 9.32
N LEU A 53 15.05 -32.02 8.32
CA LEU A 53 14.42 -32.21 7.02
C LEU A 53 13.21 -33.15 7.17
N LYS A 54 12.01 -32.60 7.00
CA LYS A 54 10.75 -33.35 7.17
C LYS A 54 9.74 -32.96 6.11
N ILE A 55 9.05 -33.96 5.55
CA ILE A 55 7.90 -33.76 4.68
C ILE A 55 6.63 -33.91 5.50
N THR A 56 5.70 -32.97 5.38
CA THR A 56 4.42 -32.98 6.09
C THR A 56 3.24 -33.21 5.17
N ALA A 57 3.30 -32.71 3.93
CA ALA A 57 2.23 -32.87 2.95
C ALA A 57 2.76 -32.80 1.51
N TYR A 58 1.94 -33.24 0.56
CA TYR A 58 2.14 -32.98 -0.87
C TYR A 58 0.79 -32.66 -1.52
N SER A 59 0.83 -31.89 -2.61
CA SER A 59 -0.35 -31.58 -3.43
C SER A 59 0.06 -31.16 -4.84
N PRO A 60 -0.81 -31.30 -5.86
CA PRO A 60 -2.11 -31.98 -5.83
C PRO A 60 -1.98 -33.52 -5.86
N SER A 61 -3.04 -34.22 -5.45
CA SER A 61 -3.14 -35.69 -5.58
C SER A 61 -3.57 -36.17 -6.96
N VAL A 62 -4.09 -35.28 -7.81
CA VAL A 62 -4.33 -35.53 -9.23
C VAL A 62 -3.36 -34.67 -10.03
N ILE A 63 -2.64 -35.28 -10.96
CA ILE A 63 -1.53 -34.70 -11.71
C ILE A 63 -1.87 -34.73 -13.20
N LEU A 64 -1.72 -33.58 -13.84
CA LEU A 64 -1.87 -33.29 -15.26
C LEU A 64 -0.51 -32.99 -15.90
N PRO A 65 -0.39 -33.00 -17.24
CA PRO A 65 0.89 -32.81 -17.96
C PRO A 65 1.75 -31.60 -17.57
N ASN A 66 1.15 -30.55 -17.00
CA ASN A 66 1.87 -29.35 -16.54
C ASN A 66 1.67 -29.07 -15.04
N SER A 67 1.14 -30.02 -14.28
CA SER A 67 1.00 -29.87 -12.83
C SER A 67 2.37 -29.72 -12.16
N VAL A 68 2.41 -28.82 -11.19
CA VAL A 68 3.54 -28.67 -10.27
C VAL A 68 3.20 -29.38 -8.96
N LEU A 69 3.98 -30.40 -8.61
CA LEU A 69 3.86 -31.08 -7.32
C LEU A 69 4.51 -30.21 -6.24
N LYS A 70 3.69 -29.66 -5.36
CA LYS A 70 4.09 -28.93 -4.17
C LYS A 70 4.29 -29.89 -3.01
N ILE A 71 5.47 -29.86 -2.42
CA ILE A 71 5.85 -30.66 -1.26
C ILE A 71 6.10 -29.70 -0.10
N VAL A 72 5.31 -29.82 0.96
CA VAL A 72 5.37 -28.94 2.13
C VAL A 72 6.08 -29.65 3.27
N GLY A 73 6.89 -28.93 4.02
CA GLY A 73 7.74 -29.51 5.04
C GLY A 73 8.47 -28.51 5.93
N SER A 74 9.49 -29.00 6.63
CA SER A 74 10.45 -28.18 7.38
C SER A 74 11.87 -28.52 6.95
N GLY A 75 12.76 -27.53 7.02
CA GLY A 75 14.15 -27.73 6.62
C GLY A 75 14.28 -27.94 5.10
N LEU A 76 13.39 -27.37 4.29
CA LEU A 76 13.46 -27.52 2.83
C LEU A 76 14.49 -26.58 2.17
N MET A 77 15.21 -25.74 2.94
CA MET A 77 16.17 -24.79 2.39
C MET A 77 17.26 -25.46 1.54
N PRO A 78 17.65 -24.84 0.40
CA PRO A 78 18.74 -25.35 -0.42
C PRO A 78 20.06 -25.22 0.33
N SER A 79 21.01 -26.09 0.02
CA SER A 79 22.41 -25.83 0.35
C SER A 79 22.97 -24.79 -0.60
N ALA A 80 24.00 -24.05 -0.18
CA ALA A 80 24.67 -23.08 -1.04
C ALA A 80 25.31 -23.71 -2.30
N SER A 81 25.54 -25.02 -2.30
CA SER A 81 26.28 -25.71 -3.37
C SER A 81 25.43 -26.59 -4.29
N GLU A 82 24.35 -27.20 -3.81
CA GLU A 82 23.54 -28.15 -4.59
C GLU A 82 22.05 -28.10 -4.18
N PRO A 83 21.10 -28.11 -5.15
CA PRO A 83 19.68 -28.24 -4.85
C PRO A 83 19.37 -29.64 -4.28
N PRO A 84 18.35 -29.78 -3.43
CA PRO A 84 17.96 -31.10 -2.95
C PRO A 84 17.49 -31.99 -4.10
N THR A 85 17.65 -33.29 -3.93
CA THR A 85 17.10 -34.31 -4.84
C THR A 85 15.80 -34.85 -4.27
N ILE A 86 14.74 -34.83 -5.07
CA ILE A 86 13.47 -35.49 -4.78
C ILE A 86 13.48 -36.85 -5.44
N GLN A 87 13.23 -37.90 -4.68
CA GLN A 87 13.11 -39.28 -5.16
C GLN A 87 11.71 -39.82 -4.92
N PHE A 88 11.13 -40.41 -5.94
CA PHE A 88 9.95 -41.28 -5.84
C PHE A 88 10.35 -42.72 -6.12
N THR A 89 9.83 -43.65 -5.32
CA THR A 89 9.93 -45.09 -5.57
C THR A 89 8.58 -45.74 -5.31
N GLY A 90 8.04 -46.43 -6.31
CA GLY A 90 6.71 -47.02 -6.19
C GLY A 90 6.28 -47.81 -7.42
N VAL A 91 4.97 -47.88 -7.61
CA VAL A 91 4.32 -48.52 -8.75
C VAL A 91 3.49 -47.45 -9.46
N LEU A 92 3.71 -47.28 -10.76
CA LEU A 92 2.90 -46.43 -11.64
C LEU A 92 2.20 -47.34 -12.66
N ASN A 93 0.87 -47.34 -12.67
CA ASN A 93 0.06 -48.17 -13.56
C ASN A 93 0.49 -49.66 -13.58
N GLY A 94 0.68 -50.22 -12.38
CA GLY A 94 1.10 -51.62 -12.20
C GLY A 94 2.58 -51.92 -12.53
N LYS A 95 3.35 -50.94 -13.00
CA LYS A 95 4.79 -51.10 -13.30
C LYS A 95 5.65 -50.49 -12.18
N PRO A 96 6.70 -51.17 -11.70
CA PRO A 96 7.67 -50.56 -10.80
C PRO A 96 8.31 -49.32 -11.44
N THR A 97 8.34 -48.21 -10.71
CA THR A 97 8.83 -46.92 -11.20
C THR A 97 9.69 -46.25 -10.15
N THR A 98 10.80 -45.69 -10.58
CA THR A 98 11.68 -44.87 -9.75
C THR A 98 12.18 -43.71 -10.58
N TRP A 99 12.06 -42.50 -10.05
CA TRP A 99 12.59 -41.29 -10.67
C TRP A 99 13.23 -40.39 -9.61
N ASN A 100 14.18 -39.59 -10.06
CA ASN A 100 14.83 -38.57 -9.26
C ASN A 100 14.75 -37.25 -10.05
N THR A 101 14.51 -36.15 -9.35
CA THR A 101 14.45 -34.81 -9.96
C THR A 101 14.91 -33.75 -8.97
N THR A 102 15.11 -32.54 -9.46
CA THR A 102 15.42 -31.35 -8.67
C THR A 102 14.19 -30.42 -8.60
N PRO A 103 14.05 -29.59 -7.55
CA PRO A 103 13.00 -28.58 -7.49
C PRO A 103 13.03 -27.63 -8.69
N SER A 104 11.86 -27.19 -9.13
CA SER A 104 11.72 -26.01 -9.99
C SER A 104 11.75 -24.72 -9.17
N SER A 105 11.28 -24.76 -7.91
CA SER A 105 11.45 -23.68 -6.92
C SER A 105 11.51 -24.24 -5.50
N ILE A 106 12.08 -23.46 -4.58
CA ILE A 106 12.33 -23.87 -3.20
C ILE A 106 12.22 -22.69 -2.22
N SER A 107 11.54 -22.92 -1.11
CA SER A 107 11.46 -22.06 0.06
C SER A 107 11.82 -22.85 1.33
N PRO A 108 11.90 -22.23 2.52
CA PRO A 108 12.15 -22.95 3.77
C PRO A 108 11.14 -24.06 4.11
N ASP A 109 9.92 -23.94 3.57
CA ASP A 109 8.74 -24.72 3.92
C ASP A 109 8.01 -25.36 2.73
N GLU A 110 8.35 -25.01 1.49
CA GLU A 110 7.76 -25.57 0.26
C GLU A 110 8.82 -25.87 -0.82
N ILE A 111 8.64 -26.99 -1.52
CA ILE A 111 9.37 -27.34 -2.75
C ILE A 111 8.35 -27.54 -3.88
N ALA A 112 8.60 -26.92 -5.02
CA ALA A 112 7.86 -27.16 -6.25
C ALA A 112 8.63 -28.12 -7.16
N VAL A 113 7.95 -29.10 -7.74
CA VAL A 113 8.52 -30.07 -8.68
C VAL A 113 7.70 -30.12 -9.96
N ASP A 114 8.34 -29.84 -11.09
CA ASP A 114 7.75 -30.07 -12.41
C ASP A 114 7.84 -31.56 -12.78
N LEU A 115 6.71 -32.16 -13.12
CA LEU A 115 6.59 -33.58 -13.45
C LEU A 115 6.49 -33.87 -14.96
N LYS A 116 6.41 -32.84 -15.80
CA LYS A 116 6.08 -32.94 -17.23
C LYS A 116 6.87 -33.98 -18.01
N ASN A 117 8.15 -34.13 -17.68
CA ASN A 117 9.10 -34.97 -18.42
C ASN A 117 9.56 -36.23 -17.65
N LEU A 118 8.93 -36.55 -16.52
CA LEU A 118 9.40 -37.65 -15.66
C LEU A 118 8.82 -39.02 -16.02
N PHE A 119 7.72 -39.06 -16.76
CA PHE A 119 7.05 -40.29 -17.19
C PHE A 119 6.21 -40.05 -18.44
N ASP A 120 5.85 -41.13 -19.12
CA ASP A 120 4.82 -41.10 -20.17
C ASP A 120 3.46 -40.76 -19.54
N TRP A 121 2.59 -40.11 -20.32
CA TRP A 121 1.26 -39.71 -19.88
C TRP A 121 0.19 -40.72 -20.33
N PRO A 122 -0.85 -40.99 -19.51
CA PRO A 122 -1.99 -41.79 -19.94
C PRO A 122 -2.67 -41.17 -21.16
N GLY A 123 -3.35 -42.00 -21.97
CA GLY A 123 -4.22 -41.49 -23.04
C GLY A 123 -5.41 -40.68 -22.48
N ASP A 124 -6.11 -39.95 -23.36
CA ASP A 124 -7.18 -38.99 -22.99
C ASP A 124 -8.29 -39.51 -22.07
N SER A 125 -8.53 -40.82 -22.08
CA SER A 125 -9.57 -41.49 -21.27
C SER A 125 -9.01 -42.45 -20.22
N GLU A 126 -7.68 -42.52 -20.10
CA GLU A 126 -7.01 -43.38 -19.15
C GLU A 126 -6.65 -42.64 -17.86
N GLU A 127 -6.66 -43.39 -16.77
CA GLU A 127 -6.19 -42.93 -15.46
C GLU A 127 -5.12 -43.89 -14.97
N TRP A 128 -3.96 -43.35 -14.59
CA TRP A 128 -2.88 -44.15 -14.02
C TRP A 128 -2.68 -43.78 -12.57
N VAL A 129 -2.83 -44.75 -11.67
CA VAL A 129 -2.58 -44.55 -10.24
C VAL A 129 -1.10 -44.83 -9.94
N ALA A 130 -0.47 -43.90 -9.24
CA ALA A 130 0.86 -44.03 -8.68
C ALA A 130 0.75 -44.22 -7.16
N THR A 131 1.28 -45.34 -6.65
CA THR A 131 1.41 -45.58 -5.21
C THR A 131 2.87 -45.81 -4.89
N GLY A 132 3.40 -45.13 -3.88
CA GLY A 132 4.81 -45.19 -3.60
C GLY A 132 5.25 -44.42 -2.39
N LYS A 133 6.51 -44.02 -2.43
CA LYS A 133 7.23 -43.36 -1.35
C LYS A 133 7.99 -42.17 -1.91
N LEU A 134 7.88 -41.03 -1.24
CA LEU A 134 8.63 -39.81 -1.57
C LEU A 134 9.70 -39.58 -0.50
N THR A 135 10.90 -39.22 -0.93
CA THR A 135 12.03 -38.84 -0.05
C THR A 135 12.72 -37.63 -0.63
N ILE A 136 13.09 -36.67 0.21
CA ILE A 136 13.96 -35.55 -0.16
C ILE A 136 15.34 -35.82 0.41
N THR A 137 16.39 -35.61 -0.37
CA THR A 137 17.77 -35.67 0.09
C THR A 137 18.46 -34.34 -0.18
N ARG A 138 19.06 -33.74 0.85
CA ARG A 138 19.85 -32.50 0.76
C ARG A 138 21.29 -32.75 1.22
N ARG A 139 22.21 -31.87 0.83
CA ARG A 139 23.60 -31.88 1.31
C ARG A 139 23.94 -30.54 1.92
N ILE A 140 23.95 -30.42 3.24
CA ILE A 140 24.29 -29.16 3.92
C ILE A 140 25.80 -28.89 3.87
N THR A 141 26.62 -29.94 3.97
CA THR A 141 28.10 -29.87 3.88
C THR A 141 28.64 -30.95 2.95
N SER A 142 29.92 -30.84 2.56
CA SER A 142 30.54 -31.66 1.51
C SER A 142 30.62 -33.17 1.76
N ASN A 143 30.23 -33.71 2.93
CA ASN A 143 30.53 -35.10 3.27
C ASN A 143 29.37 -35.99 3.76
N THR A 144 28.15 -35.50 4.02
CA THR A 144 27.03 -36.41 4.37
C THR A 144 25.68 -35.89 3.89
N PRO A 145 24.97 -36.63 3.01
CA PRO A 145 23.60 -36.29 2.64
C PRO A 145 22.65 -36.53 3.83
N GLU A 146 21.74 -35.60 4.06
CA GLU A 146 20.60 -35.74 4.97
C GLU A 146 19.36 -36.09 4.14
N SER A 147 18.63 -37.12 4.54
CA SER A 147 17.37 -37.50 3.90
C SER A 147 16.20 -37.28 4.85
N SER A 148 15.07 -36.88 4.29
CA SER A 148 13.80 -36.80 5.01
C SER A 148 13.35 -38.18 5.48
N GLU A 149 12.39 -38.21 6.41
CA GLU A 149 11.54 -39.40 6.58
C GLU A 149 10.84 -39.73 5.25
N VAL A 150 10.63 -41.03 5.03
CA VAL A 150 9.94 -41.53 3.84
C VAL A 150 8.44 -41.40 4.05
N ILE A 151 7.76 -40.61 3.22
CA ILE A 151 6.30 -40.49 3.28
C ILE A 151 5.64 -41.38 2.23
N PRO A 152 4.57 -42.11 2.57
CA PRO A 152 3.74 -42.77 1.57
C PRO A 152 3.03 -41.70 0.74
N VAL A 153 3.00 -41.88 -0.58
CA VAL A 153 2.27 -41.01 -1.49
C VAL A 153 1.41 -41.84 -2.42
N GLU A 154 0.23 -41.31 -2.70
CA GLU A 154 -0.70 -41.80 -3.72
C GLU A 154 -1.14 -40.60 -4.55
N PHE A 155 -0.90 -40.67 -5.85
CA PHE A 155 -1.39 -39.67 -6.78
C PHE A 155 -1.84 -40.31 -8.08
N THR A 156 -2.79 -39.66 -8.73
CA THR A 156 -3.42 -40.10 -9.96
C THR A 156 -2.92 -39.24 -11.11
N LEU A 157 -2.45 -39.84 -12.18
CA LEU A 157 -2.15 -39.16 -13.43
C LEU A 157 -3.35 -39.22 -14.35
N ARG A 158 -3.71 -38.09 -14.95
CA ARG A 158 -4.71 -37.97 -16.03
C ARG A 158 -4.16 -37.06 -17.12
N ASN A 159 -4.66 -37.22 -18.34
CA ASN A 159 -4.32 -36.28 -19.41
C ASN A 159 -5.19 -35.01 -19.36
N SER A 160 -6.41 -35.13 -18.86
CA SER A 160 -7.32 -33.99 -18.71
C SER A 160 -8.27 -34.17 -17.52
N LEU A 161 -8.91 -33.06 -17.15
CA LEU A 161 -10.00 -33.00 -16.18
C LEU A 161 -11.17 -32.31 -16.84
N THR A 162 -12.34 -32.93 -16.74
CA THR A 162 -13.61 -32.28 -17.05
C THR A 162 -14.13 -31.63 -15.79
N GLY A 163 -14.34 -30.31 -15.83
CA GLY A 163 -14.97 -29.57 -14.75
C GLY A 163 -16.39 -30.10 -14.50
N THR A 164 -16.77 -30.13 -13.23
CA THR A 164 -18.14 -30.43 -12.81
C THR A 164 -18.60 -29.35 -11.85
N ILE A 165 -19.91 -29.07 -11.86
CA ILE A 165 -20.53 -28.14 -10.92
C ILE A 165 -21.34 -29.00 -9.94
N ALA A 166 -21.02 -28.92 -8.66
CA ALA A 166 -21.73 -29.63 -7.59
C ALA A 166 -22.61 -28.68 -6.77
N GLY A 167 -22.28 -27.39 -6.77
CA GLY A 167 -23.06 -26.37 -6.10
C GLY A 167 -22.48 -24.98 -6.30
N LEU A 168 -23.18 -23.99 -5.78
CA LEU A 168 -22.76 -22.59 -5.77
C LEU A 168 -22.79 -22.14 -4.32
N ASP A 169 -21.67 -21.64 -3.80
CA ASP A 169 -21.70 -20.91 -2.56
C ASP A 169 -22.32 -19.55 -2.81
N MET A 170 -23.36 -19.28 -2.04
CA MET A 170 -23.93 -17.95 -1.89
C MET A 170 -23.92 -17.56 -0.43
N THR A 171 -23.00 -18.09 0.39
CA THR A 171 -22.91 -17.74 1.81
C THR A 171 -22.76 -16.22 1.95
N GLY A 172 -23.73 -15.60 2.64
CA GLY A 172 -23.81 -14.13 2.79
C GLY A 172 -24.63 -13.42 1.70
N ILE A 173 -25.25 -14.18 0.79
CA ILE A 173 -26.12 -13.74 -0.30
C ILE A 173 -27.40 -14.60 -0.23
N ASP A 174 -28.58 -14.01 -0.45
CA ASP A 174 -29.79 -14.84 -0.58
C ASP A 174 -29.64 -15.68 -1.87
N PRO A 175 -29.87 -17.01 -1.84
CA PRO A 175 -29.65 -17.88 -3.00
C PRO A 175 -30.35 -17.45 -4.31
N SER A 176 -31.35 -16.58 -4.19
CA SER A 176 -32.13 -16.06 -5.30
C SER A 176 -31.81 -14.61 -5.67
N ASP A 177 -31.02 -13.88 -4.89
CA ASP A 177 -30.76 -12.45 -5.10
C ASP A 177 -29.27 -12.20 -5.27
N VAL A 178 -28.89 -11.64 -6.41
CA VAL A 178 -27.50 -11.27 -6.71
C VAL A 178 -27.42 -9.78 -6.98
N TRP A 179 -26.24 -9.21 -6.77
CA TRP A 179 -25.93 -7.84 -7.11
C TRP A 179 -24.77 -7.78 -8.11
N ALA A 180 -24.74 -6.70 -8.89
CA ALA A 180 -23.60 -6.40 -9.73
C ALA A 180 -22.33 -6.28 -8.87
N GLY A 181 -21.25 -6.91 -9.32
CA GLY A 181 -19.98 -6.94 -8.61
C GLY A 181 -19.86 -8.00 -7.52
N ASP A 182 -20.93 -8.75 -7.19
CA ASP A 182 -20.86 -9.85 -6.23
C ASP A 182 -19.84 -10.91 -6.69
N LEU A 183 -19.08 -11.44 -5.74
CA LEU A 183 -18.19 -12.59 -5.95
C LEU A 183 -18.94 -13.87 -5.59
N LEU A 184 -19.07 -14.76 -6.56
CA LEU A 184 -19.70 -16.06 -6.37
C LEU A 184 -18.63 -17.15 -6.40
N THR A 185 -18.74 -18.07 -5.45
CA THR A 185 -17.88 -19.25 -5.41
C THR A 185 -18.61 -20.43 -6.00
N LEU A 186 -18.07 -21.01 -7.06
CA LEU A 186 -18.59 -22.23 -7.66
C LEU A 186 -17.86 -23.45 -7.10
N TYR A 187 -18.62 -24.39 -6.54
CA TYR A 187 -18.12 -25.65 -6.01
C TYR A 187 -18.31 -26.77 -7.01
N GLY A 188 -17.33 -27.66 -7.04
CA GLY A 188 -17.35 -28.78 -7.93
C GLY A 188 -16.10 -29.62 -7.84
N GLY A 189 -15.65 -30.09 -8.99
CA GLY A 189 -14.41 -30.83 -9.09
C GLY A 189 -13.85 -30.77 -10.49
N GLY A 190 -12.54 -30.97 -10.58
CA GLY A 190 -11.84 -31.00 -11.84
C GLY A 190 -11.46 -29.62 -12.39
N PHE A 191 -11.44 -28.57 -11.57
CA PHE A 191 -10.90 -27.27 -11.99
C PHE A 191 -9.38 -27.31 -12.06
N LEU A 192 -8.82 -26.51 -12.98
CA LEU A 192 -7.40 -26.45 -13.24
C LEU A 192 -6.71 -25.54 -12.22
N LEU A 193 -5.50 -25.94 -11.82
CA LEU A 193 -4.57 -25.05 -11.14
C LEU A 193 -3.90 -24.13 -12.18
N PRO A 194 -3.36 -22.96 -11.78
CA PRO A 194 -2.81 -21.98 -12.71
C PRO A 194 -1.74 -22.53 -13.68
N GLU A 195 -0.98 -23.53 -13.25
CA GLU A 195 0.09 -24.14 -14.06
C GLU A 195 -0.44 -25.14 -15.10
N GLU A 196 -1.69 -25.59 -14.93
CA GLU A 196 -2.32 -26.65 -15.73
C GLU A 196 -3.14 -26.11 -16.89
N GLY A 197 -3.42 -24.80 -16.88
CA GLY A 197 -4.26 -24.11 -17.84
C GLY A 197 -5.29 -23.22 -17.14
N ASP A 198 -6.31 -22.82 -17.90
CA ASP A 198 -7.33 -21.88 -17.44
C ASP A 198 -8.70 -22.57 -17.28
N THR A 199 -9.32 -22.38 -16.13
CA THR A 199 -10.76 -22.68 -15.94
C THR A 199 -11.55 -21.40 -16.15
N THR A 200 -12.52 -21.41 -17.07
CA THR A 200 -13.46 -20.30 -17.30
C THR A 200 -14.90 -20.75 -17.09
N VAL A 201 -15.78 -19.81 -16.77
CA VAL A 201 -17.22 -20.06 -16.66
C VAL A 201 -17.93 -19.29 -17.76
N THR A 202 -18.72 -19.96 -18.57
CA THR A 202 -19.56 -19.32 -19.58
C THR A 202 -20.99 -19.23 -19.07
N PHE A 203 -21.60 -18.06 -19.19
CA PHE A 203 -23.04 -17.89 -19.01
C PHE A 203 -23.77 -18.10 -20.33
N LEU A 204 -24.81 -18.94 -20.29
CA LEU A 204 -25.76 -19.17 -21.37
C LEU A 204 -27.10 -18.54 -20.99
N ASP A 205 -27.49 -17.48 -21.68
CA ASP A 205 -28.81 -16.86 -21.49
C ASP A 205 -29.88 -17.74 -22.16
N THR A 206 -30.81 -18.26 -21.35
CA THR A 206 -31.89 -19.10 -21.89
C THR A 206 -33.11 -18.30 -22.33
N GLN A 207 -33.16 -17.01 -21.98
CA GLN A 207 -34.21 -16.09 -22.41
C GLN A 207 -33.87 -15.42 -23.74
N ASP A 208 -32.58 -15.32 -24.08
CA ASP A 208 -32.10 -14.87 -25.38
C ASP A 208 -31.20 -15.94 -26.05
N PRO A 209 -31.78 -16.92 -26.77
CA PRO A 209 -31.01 -18.00 -27.38
C PRO A 209 -30.09 -17.55 -28.53
N ASP A 210 -30.29 -16.33 -29.07
CA ASP A 210 -29.42 -15.75 -30.09
C ASP A 210 -28.22 -15.00 -29.46
N SER A 211 -28.20 -14.85 -28.13
CA SER A 211 -27.06 -14.26 -27.43
C SER A 211 -25.82 -15.15 -27.54
N SER A 212 -24.68 -14.53 -27.85
CA SER A 212 -23.40 -15.23 -27.84
C SER A 212 -23.07 -15.67 -26.40
N PRO A 213 -22.61 -16.92 -26.18
CA PRO A 213 -22.11 -17.34 -24.88
C PRO A 213 -21.04 -16.37 -24.39
N LEU A 214 -21.17 -15.88 -23.16
CA LEU A 214 -20.19 -14.95 -22.60
C LEU A 214 -19.33 -15.64 -21.54
N SER A 215 -18.02 -15.59 -21.75
CA SER A 215 -17.04 -16.08 -20.79
C SER A 215 -16.84 -15.08 -19.65
N LEU A 216 -16.93 -15.60 -18.43
CA LEU A 216 -16.67 -14.93 -17.18
C LEU A 216 -15.26 -15.33 -16.72
N PRO A 217 -14.36 -14.36 -16.50
CA PRO A 217 -13.07 -14.63 -15.88
C PRO A 217 -13.29 -15.28 -14.52
N THR A 218 -12.49 -16.31 -14.23
CA THR A 218 -12.51 -16.96 -12.92
C THR A 218 -11.13 -17.01 -12.32
N THR A 219 -11.07 -17.13 -11.00
CA THR A 219 -9.83 -17.42 -10.28
C THR A 219 -10.01 -18.74 -9.55
N ALA A 220 -9.22 -19.74 -9.93
CA ALA A 220 -9.19 -21.01 -9.24
C ALA A 220 -8.55 -20.86 -7.86
N GLN A 221 -9.29 -21.25 -6.82
CA GLN A 221 -8.79 -21.30 -5.45
C GLN A 221 -8.24 -22.70 -5.15
N THR A 222 -8.97 -23.72 -5.60
CA THR A 222 -8.60 -25.13 -5.51
C THR A 222 -9.19 -25.90 -6.69
N ARG A 223 -8.86 -27.18 -6.84
CA ARG A 223 -9.50 -28.07 -7.83
C ARG A 223 -11.02 -28.21 -7.71
N ASN A 224 -11.57 -27.80 -6.56
CA ASN A 224 -12.98 -27.96 -6.24
C ASN A 224 -13.67 -26.61 -6.03
N GLN A 225 -12.95 -25.50 -6.21
CA GLN A 225 -13.46 -24.16 -5.97
C GLN A 225 -12.87 -23.16 -6.95
N ILE A 226 -13.75 -22.50 -7.71
CA ILE A 226 -13.40 -21.30 -8.50
C ILE A 226 -14.27 -20.13 -8.04
N VAL A 227 -13.76 -18.92 -8.17
CA VAL A 227 -14.49 -17.68 -7.88
C VAL A 227 -14.65 -16.90 -9.17
N PHE A 228 -15.85 -16.35 -9.40
CA PHE A 228 -16.11 -15.43 -10.50
C PHE A 228 -16.99 -14.28 -10.02
N GLN A 229 -17.00 -13.18 -10.78
CA GLN A 229 -17.76 -11.98 -10.43
C GLN A 229 -19.03 -11.85 -11.29
N ILE A 230 -20.13 -11.39 -10.70
CA ILE A 230 -21.32 -10.93 -11.44
C ILE A 230 -20.97 -9.59 -12.12
N ALA A 231 -20.38 -9.66 -13.31
CA ALA A 231 -20.00 -8.48 -14.08
C ALA A 231 -21.21 -7.81 -14.74
N ALA A 232 -21.10 -6.51 -15.05
CA ALA A 232 -22.16 -5.78 -15.77
C ALA A 232 -22.45 -6.34 -17.17
N ASN A 233 -21.45 -6.93 -17.82
CA ASN A 233 -21.61 -7.73 -19.03
C ASN A 233 -21.31 -9.18 -18.66
N PRO A 234 -22.26 -10.13 -18.79
CA PRO A 234 -23.50 -10.11 -19.58
C PRO A 234 -24.74 -9.71 -18.79
N PHE A 235 -24.64 -9.60 -17.47
CA PHE A 235 -25.82 -9.61 -16.60
C PHE A 235 -26.62 -8.31 -16.63
N GLY A 236 -26.07 -7.25 -17.21
CA GLY A 236 -26.62 -5.90 -17.19
C GLY A 236 -26.41 -5.24 -15.84
N ILE A 237 -26.94 -4.03 -15.72
CA ILE A 237 -26.97 -3.28 -14.45
C ILE A 237 -28.40 -3.05 -13.93
N SER A 238 -29.41 -3.25 -14.78
CA SER A 238 -30.82 -3.04 -14.41
C SER A 238 -31.39 -4.23 -13.63
N PRO A 239 -32.19 -3.99 -12.58
CA PRO A 239 -32.84 -5.05 -11.83
C PRO A 239 -33.72 -5.94 -12.72
N ARG A 240 -33.50 -7.26 -12.70
CA ARG A 240 -34.24 -8.24 -13.50
C ARG A 240 -34.05 -9.66 -12.99
N GLU A 241 -34.95 -10.56 -13.40
CA GLU A 241 -34.69 -11.99 -13.32
C GLU A 241 -33.66 -12.39 -14.40
N ILE A 242 -32.69 -13.21 -14.04
CA ILE A 242 -31.66 -13.78 -14.88
C ILE A 242 -31.91 -15.29 -14.89
N VAL A 243 -32.35 -15.82 -16.04
CA VAL A 243 -32.58 -17.25 -16.22
C VAL A 243 -31.64 -17.78 -17.27
N GLY A 244 -30.78 -18.72 -16.87
CA GLY A 244 -29.77 -19.24 -17.77
C GLY A 244 -29.11 -20.50 -17.25
N ALA A 245 -27.91 -20.77 -17.75
CA ALA A 245 -27.06 -21.82 -17.23
C ALA A 245 -25.59 -21.42 -17.21
N LEU A 246 -24.85 -21.98 -16.27
CA LEU A 246 -23.40 -21.88 -16.19
C LEU A 246 -22.76 -23.13 -16.79
N VAL A 247 -21.70 -22.93 -17.55
CA VAL A 247 -20.89 -24.01 -18.12
C VAL A 247 -19.43 -23.76 -17.77
N VAL A 248 -18.75 -24.75 -17.20
CA VAL A 248 -17.32 -24.66 -16.93
C VAL A 248 -16.55 -25.17 -18.14
N HIS A 249 -15.59 -24.40 -18.62
CA HIS A 249 -14.62 -24.82 -19.62
C HIS A 249 -13.23 -24.88 -18.99
N ASN A 250 -12.56 -26.01 -19.15
CA ASN A 250 -11.14 -26.13 -18.82
C ASN A 250 -10.35 -26.11 -20.12
N HIS A 251 -9.50 -25.10 -20.27
CA HIS A 251 -8.51 -24.98 -21.34
C HIS A 251 -7.16 -25.42 -20.78
N HIS A 252 -6.82 -26.67 -20.99
CA HIS A 252 -5.57 -27.27 -20.52
C HIS A 252 -4.37 -26.67 -21.26
N ALA A 253 -3.21 -26.59 -20.61
CA ALA A 253 -2.01 -25.96 -21.17
C ALA A 253 -1.44 -26.72 -22.39
N ASP A 254 -1.86 -27.95 -22.63
CA ASP A 254 -1.54 -28.75 -23.81
C ASP A 254 -2.52 -28.54 -24.99
N GLY A 255 -3.52 -27.67 -24.81
CA GLY A 255 -4.53 -27.33 -25.81
C GLY A 255 -5.82 -28.16 -25.74
N ILE A 256 -5.89 -29.17 -24.86
CA ILE A 256 -7.13 -29.92 -24.66
C ILE A 256 -8.18 -28.97 -24.04
N THR A 257 -9.40 -29.02 -24.56
CA THR A 257 -10.54 -28.31 -23.95
C THR A 257 -11.59 -29.30 -23.53
N THR A 258 -12.05 -29.19 -22.28
CA THR A 258 -13.20 -29.97 -21.78
C THR A 258 -14.30 -29.03 -21.33
N THR A 259 -15.53 -29.51 -21.30
CA THR A 259 -16.72 -28.70 -21.01
C THR A 259 -17.64 -29.48 -20.08
N SER A 260 -18.10 -28.83 -19.01
CA SER A 260 -19.06 -29.41 -18.08
C SER A 260 -20.46 -29.49 -18.70
N PRO A 261 -21.36 -30.33 -18.17
CA PRO A 261 -22.80 -30.12 -18.37
C PRO A 261 -23.22 -28.72 -17.91
N ALA A 262 -24.29 -28.19 -18.53
CA ALA A 262 -24.87 -26.91 -18.14
C ALA A 262 -25.57 -27.01 -16.78
N TRP A 263 -25.25 -26.07 -15.88
CA TRP A 263 -25.88 -25.95 -14.57
C TRP A 263 -26.91 -24.83 -14.58
N PRO A 264 -28.21 -25.12 -14.42
CA PRO A 264 -29.25 -24.11 -14.50
C PRO A 264 -29.13 -23.10 -13.35
N ILE A 265 -29.39 -21.84 -13.65
CA ILE A 265 -29.46 -20.76 -12.68
C ILE A 265 -30.74 -19.94 -12.88
N ASN A 266 -31.29 -19.48 -11.77
CA ASN A 266 -32.33 -18.47 -11.73
C ASN A 266 -31.99 -17.50 -10.60
N TRP A 267 -31.59 -16.29 -10.97
CA TRP A 267 -31.20 -15.24 -10.03
C TRP A 267 -32.02 -13.98 -10.28
N ASN A 268 -32.22 -13.18 -9.24
CA ASN A 268 -32.77 -11.85 -9.34
C ASN A 268 -31.63 -10.87 -9.16
N LEU A 269 -31.23 -10.18 -10.23
CA LEU A 269 -30.35 -9.04 -10.13
C LEU A 269 -31.09 -7.92 -9.40
N ARG A 270 -30.61 -7.56 -8.21
CA ARG A 270 -31.21 -6.53 -7.37
C ARG A 270 -30.59 -5.16 -7.65
N PRO A 271 -31.32 -4.06 -7.38
CA PRO A 271 -30.74 -2.73 -7.45
C PRO A 271 -29.59 -2.58 -6.45
N SER A 272 -28.58 -1.80 -6.84
CA SER A 272 -27.51 -1.40 -5.94
C SER A 272 -28.03 -0.54 -4.80
N ARG A 273 -27.32 -0.51 -3.67
CA ARG A 273 -27.68 0.33 -2.52
C ARG A 273 -26.46 0.58 -1.63
N VAL A 274 -26.53 1.66 -0.85
CA VAL A 274 -25.58 1.95 0.22
C VAL A 274 -26.27 1.66 1.54
N ASP A 275 -25.71 0.74 2.31
CA ASP A 275 -26.23 0.36 3.62
C ASP A 275 -25.65 1.28 4.71
N GLU A 276 -24.36 1.63 4.63
CA GLU A 276 -23.64 2.39 5.67
C GLU A 276 -22.52 3.28 5.09
N LEU A 277 -22.18 4.35 5.82
CA LEU A 277 -21.02 5.21 5.58
C LEU A 277 -20.04 5.09 6.76
N LEU A 278 -18.78 4.77 6.49
CA LEU A 278 -17.73 4.56 7.50
C LEU A 278 -16.45 5.32 7.17
N PRO A 279 -15.82 6.05 8.11
CA PRO A 279 -16.39 6.43 9.40
C PRO A 279 -17.55 7.44 9.23
N GLY A 280 -18.43 7.53 10.23
CA GLY A 280 -19.55 8.48 10.19
C GLY A 280 -19.10 9.95 10.20
N PRO A 281 -18.16 10.34 11.08
CA PRO A 281 -17.39 11.57 10.96
C PRO A 281 -16.12 11.36 10.14
N VAL A 282 -15.84 12.26 9.19
CA VAL A 282 -14.69 12.15 8.29
C VAL A 282 -14.07 13.53 8.04
N SER A 283 -12.74 13.62 8.06
CA SER A 283 -12.01 14.84 7.67
C SER A 283 -11.59 14.79 6.20
N ARG A 284 -11.30 15.95 5.62
CA ARG A 284 -10.62 16.06 4.31
C ARG A 284 -9.35 15.19 4.28
N GLY A 285 -9.10 14.50 3.16
CA GLY A 285 -7.97 13.59 2.97
C GLY A 285 -8.12 12.21 3.62
N GLN A 286 -9.10 12.03 4.52
CA GLN A 286 -9.45 10.73 5.10
C GLN A 286 -10.32 9.92 4.13
N ARG A 287 -10.21 8.59 4.22
CA ARG A 287 -10.99 7.63 3.43
C ARG A 287 -12.40 7.50 4.02
N LEU A 288 -13.40 7.80 3.20
CA LEU A 288 -14.81 7.49 3.45
C LEU A 288 -15.17 6.22 2.69
N GLN A 289 -15.65 5.21 3.39
CA GLN A 289 -16.15 3.96 2.82
C GLN A 289 -17.67 3.98 2.73
N PHE A 290 -18.16 3.70 1.52
CA PHE A 290 -19.55 3.37 1.26
C PHE A 290 -19.67 1.85 1.32
N VAL A 291 -20.37 1.34 2.33
CA VAL A 291 -20.63 -0.09 2.48
C VAL A 291 -22.03 -0.38 1.96
N GLY A 292 -22.17 -1.39 1.11
CA GLY A 292 -23.43 -1.74 0.49
C GLY A 292 -23.33 -2.92 -0.45
N LYS A 293 -24.10 -2.87 -1.54
CA LYS A 293 -24.21 -3.94 -2.54
C LYS A 293 -24.37 -3.35 -3.93
N GLY A 294 -23.87 -4.04 -4.95
CA GLY A 294 -24.12 -3.66 -6.34
C GLY A 294 -23.12 -2.65 -6.90
N PHE A 295 -21.92 -2.53 -6.34
CA PHE A 295 -20.93 -1.57 -6.84
C PHE A 295 -20.05 -2.20 -7.92
N LEU A 296 -19.76 -1.43 -8.96
CA LEU A 296 -18.91 -1.81 -10.07
C LEU A 296 -17.70 -0.89 -10.18
N PRO A 297 -16.47 -1.43 -10.19
CA PRO A 297 -15.26 -0.63 -10.37
C PRO A 297 -15.27 0.07 -11.74
N PRO A 298 -14.58 1.23 -11.85
CA PRO A 298 -14.38 1.88 -13.13
C PRO A 298 -13.58 0.95 -14.06
N ASN A 299 -14.14 0.62 -15.22
CA ASN A 299 -13.46 -0.15 -16.27
C ASN A 299 -13.70 0.53 -17.63
N PRO A 300 -12.66 1.08 -18.27
CA PRO A 300 -12.78 1.79 -19.54
C PRO A 300 -13.14 0.86 -20.71
N ASP A 301 -12.76 -0.42 -20.68
CA ASP A 301 -13.01 -1.36 -21.77
C ASP A 301 -14.49 -1.75 -21.86
N THR A 302 -15.16 -1.83 -20.71
CA THR A 302 -16.60 -2.11 -20.60
C THR A 302 -17.44 -0.85 -20.38
N ALA A 303 -16.79 0.32 -20.29
CA ALA A 303 -17.40 1.59 -19.90
C ALA A 303 -18.32 1.45 -18.66
N THR A 304 -17.85 0.71 -17.65
CA THR A 304 -18.58 0.53 -16.39
C THR A 304 -18.02 1.42 -15.30
N ALA A 305 -18.87 1.93 -14.41
CA ALA A 305 -18.46 2.67 -13.22
C ALA A 305 -19.60 2.72 -12.20
N THR A 306 -19.27 3.10 -10.96
CA THR A 306 -20.24 3.50 -9.94
C THR A 306 -19.88 4.89 -9.43
N VAL A 307 -20.89 5.74 -9.23
CA VAL A 307 -20.76 7.02 -8.52
C VAL A 307 -21.81 7.09 -7.42
N PHE A 308 -21.57 7.91 -6.40
CA PHE A 308 -22.53 8.13 -5.32
C PHE A 308 -23.10 9.55 -5.42
N VAL A 309 -24.42 9.66 -5.48
CA VAL A 309 -25.13 10.93 -5.52
C VAL A 309 -25.76 11.20 -4.17
N LEU A 310 -25.37 12.32 -3.56
CA LEU A 310 -25.87 12.83 -2.29
C LEU A 310 -26.96 13.87 -2.58
N ASP A 311 -28.21 13.52 -2.33
CA ASP A 311 -29.37 14.40 -2.47
C ASP A 311 -29.94 14.77 -1.08
N GLY A 312 -29.84 16.03 -0.67
CA GLY A 312 -30.29 16.49 0.64
C GLY A 312 -29.83 17.89 1.01
N LEU A 313 -29.70 18.11 2.32
CA LEU A 313 -29.27 19.38 2.91
C LEU A 313 -27.89 19.22 3.55
N PHE A 314 -26.95 20.06 3.17
CA PHE A 314 -25.69 20.23 3.89
C PHE A 314 -25.74 21.49 4.73
N VAL A 315 -25.50 21.36 6.03
CA VAL A 315 -25.46 22.47 6.97
C VAL A 315 -24.00 22.64 7.40
N PRO A 316 -23.26 23.63 6.85
CA PRO A 316 -21.92 23.90 7.31
C PRO A 316 -21.94 24.45 8.73
N ASP A 317 -20.91 24.16 9.51
CA ASP A 317 -20.75 24.69 10.87
C ASP A 317 -20.66 26.22 10.86
N ILE A 318 -20.05 26.76 9.80
CA ILE A 318 -19.93 28.19 9.51
C ILE A 318 -20.43 28.42 8.09
N GLY A 319 -21.48 29.21 7.92
CA GLY A 319 -22.00 29.60 6.60
C GLY A 319 -23.52 29.49 6.50
N THR A 320 -24.01 29.40 5.27
CA THR A 320 -25.43 29.22 4.97
C THR A 320 -25.67 27.77 4.57
N PRO A 321 -26.76 27.12 5.02
CA PRO A 321 -27.13 25.79 4.55
C PRO A 321 -27.22 25.72 3.02
N GLU A 322 -26.74 24.62 2.45
CA GLU A 322 -26.70 24.34 1.03
C GLU A 322 -27.68 23.21 0.68
N SER A 323 -28.56 23.47 -0.29
CA SER A 323 -29.51 22.47 -0.80
C SER A 323 -28.89 21.75 -1.99
N TRP A 324 -28.53 20.47 -1.80
CA TRP A 324 -28.01 19.60 -2.85
C TRP A 324 -29.13 18.70 -3.34
N THR A 325 -30.00 19.20 -4.20
CA THR A 325 -31.19 18.45 -4.63
C THR A 325 -31.27 18.36 -6.15
N ALA A 326 -31.71 17.22 -6.66
CA ALA A 326 -31.92 16.97 -8.09
C ALA A 326 -30.66 17.30 -8.93
N GLU A 327 -30.75 18.26 -9.86
CA GLU A 327 -29.64 18.62 -10.75
C GLU A 327 -28.43 19.23 -10.02
N ASN A 328 -28.62 19.67 -8.76
CA ASN A 328 -27.57 20.21 -7.91
C ASN A 328 -27.12 19.21 -6.82
N ALA A 329 -27.51 17.94 -6.90
CA ALA A 329 -27.05 16.92 -5.97
C ALA A 329 -25.53 16.75 -6.04
N PHE A 330 -24.89 16.48 -4.91
CA PHE A 330 -23.44 16.37 -4.84
C PHE A 330 -23.00 14.97 -5.30
N VAL A 331 -21.99 14.88 -6.17
CA VAL A 331 -21.54 13.61 -6.75
C VAL A 331 -20.14 13.26 -6.25
N LEU A 332 -19.98 12.03 -5.76
CA LEU A 332 -18.71 11.47 -5.31
C LEU A 332 -18.28 10.32 -6.21
N PHE A 333 -16.99 10.34 -6.56
CA PHE A 333 -16.35 9.34 -7.38
C PHE A 333 -15.47 8.45 -6.49
N PRO A 334 -15.71 7.14 -6.44
CA PRO A 334 -14.87 6.24 -5.67
C PRO A 334 -13.48 6.10 -6.28
N SER A 335 -12.45 6.13 -5.43
CA SER A 335 -11.06 5.83 -5.78
C SER A 335 -10.84 4.33 -5.95
N ALA A 336 -11.58 3.50 -5.22
CA ALA A 336 -11.50 2.05 -5.29
C ALA A 336 -12.87 1.42 -4.96
N ILE A 337 -13.14 0.26 -5.57
CA ILE A 337 -14.29 -0.58 -5.23
C ILE A 337 -13.78 -2.00 -5.00
N THR A 338 -14.16 -2.59 -3.87
CA THR A 338 -13.74 -3.92 -3.47
C THR A 338 -14.95 -4.85 -3.40
N ASN A 339 -14.89 -5.94 -4.15
CA ASN A 339 -15.86 -7.05 -4.13
C ASN A 339 -17.33 -6.61 -4.29
N GLY A 340 -17.57 -5.50 -5.00
CA GLY A 340 -18.90 -4.94 -5.23
C GLY A 340 -19.69 -4.50 -3.99
N THR A 341 -19.05 -4.47 -2.82
CA THR A 341 -19.71 -4.23 -1.53
C THR A 341 -19.11 -3.09 -0.71
N SER A 342 -17.88 -2.69 -1.02
CA SER A 342 -17.25 -1.52 -0.41
C SER A 342 -16.69 -0.62 -1.49
N ALA A 343 -16.91 0.68 -1.36
CA ALA A 343 -16.33 1.69 -2.22
C ALA A 343 -15.64 2.77 -1.37
N GLU A 344 -14.38 3.02 -1.67
CA GLU A 344 -13.59 4.05 -1.02
C GLU A 344 -13.73 5.36 -1.79
N VAL A 345 -14.00 6.45 -1.07
CA VAL A 345 -14.01 7.82 -1.57
C VAL A 345 -13.07 8.63 -0.68
N THR A 346 -12.18 9.40 -1.29
CA THR A 346 -11.39 10.42 -0.56
C THR A 346 -12.10 11.75 -0.66
N LEU A 347 -12.33 12.42 0.47
CA LEU A 347 -12.86 13.78 0.48
C LEU A 347 -11.77 14.76 0.00
N ARG A 348 -11.76 14.99 -1.30
CA ARG A 348 -10.88 15.94 -1.99
C ARG A 348 -11.56 17.27 -2.22
N VAL A 349 -10.76 18.30 -2.37
CA VAL A 349 -11.20 19.62 -2.79
C VAL A 349 -10.52 19.98 -4.11
N ASP A 350 -11.23 20.75 -4.92
CA ASP A 350 -10.73 21.26 -6.19
C ASP A 350 -10.56 22.78 -6.12
N LEU A 351 -9.63 23.31 -6.92
CA LEU A 351 -9.53 24.75 -7.15
C LEU A 351 -10.49 25.16 -8.26
N ASP A 352 -11.36 26.14 -7.99
CA ASP A 352 -12.17 26.77 -9.01
C ASP A 352 -11.32 27.64 -9.96
N GLN A 353 -11.97 28.22 -10.98
CA GLN A 353 -11.32 29.11 -11.95
C GLN A 353 -10.69 30.38 -11.34
N TYR A 354 -10.98 30.68 -10.07
CA TYR A 354 -10.44 31.80 -9.30
C TYR A 354 -9.42 31.37 -8.25
N GLY A 355 -9.05 30.08 -8.20
CA GLY A 355 -8.12 29.53 -7.23
C GLY A 355 -8.71 29.35 -5.83
N ARG A 356 -10.04 29.27 -5.69
CA ARG A 356 -10.71 28.99 -4.41
C ARG A 356 -11.02 27.51 -4.28
N LEU A 357 -10.91 26.99 -3.06
CA LEU A 357 -11.28 25.61 -2.77
C LEU A 357 -12.79 25.39 -2.94
N THR A 358 -13.15 24.27 -3.56
CA THR A 358 -14.52 23.79 -3.79
C THR A 358 -14.60 22.28 -3.52
N GLY A 359 -15.81 21.76 -3.26
CA GLY A 359 -16.04 20.33 -3.02
C GLY A 359 -16.39 19.98 -1.56
N LEU A 360 -16.71 18.70 -1.35
CA LEU A 360 -17.08 18.14 -0.05
C LEU A 360 -15.81 17.94 0.78
N GLY A 361 -15.63 18.79 1.80
CA GLY A 361 -14.41 18.82 2.63
C GLY A 361 -13.81 20.23 2.79
N VAL A 362 -14.28 21.22 2.02
CA VAL A 362 -13.87 22.62 2.19
C VAL A 362 -14.38 23.20 3.51
N ALA A 363 -15.61 22.86 3.89
CA ALA A 363 -16.25 23.30 5.11
C ALA A 363 -16.64 22.08 5.96
N ALA A 364 -16.39 22.19 7.26
CA ALA A 364 -16.97 21.29 8.24
C ALA A 364 -18.48 21.50 8.31
N GLY A 365 -19.23 20.44 8.63
CA GLY A 365 -20.67 20.48 8.70
C GLY A 365 -21.31 19.11 8.65
N ARG A 366 -22.63 19.10 8.43
CA ARG A 366 -23.42 17.87 8.39
C ARG A 366 -24.30 17.80 7.16
N PHE A 367 -24.16 16.72 6.41
CA PHE A 367 -25.11 16.32 5.39
C PHE A 367 -26.21 15.44 5.99
N GLN A 368 -27.46 15.73 5.62
CA GLN A 368 -28.61 14.89 5.90
C GLN A 368 -29.47 14.77 4.64
N GLY A 369 -29.64 13.54 4.15
CA GLY A 369 -30.34 13.30 2.89
C GLY A 369 -30.33 11.83 2.49
N PHE A 370 -30.40 11.59 1.19
CA PHE A 370 -30.30 10.27 0.58
C PHE A 370 -28.98 10.13 -0.18
N VAL A 371 -28.37 8.97 -0.05
CA VAL A 371 -27.27 8.53 -0.93
C VAL A 371 -27.83 7.51 -1.91
N THR A 372 -27.59 7.75 -3.20
CA THR A 372 -28.01 6.85 -4.28
C THR A 372 -26.78 6.43 -5.09
N PRO A 373 -26.45 5.15 -5.17
CA PRO A 373 -25.44 4.68 -6.12
C PRO A 373 -26.00 4.70 -7.54
N TYR A 374 -25.24 5.23 -8.49
CA TYR A 374 -25.55 5.21 -9.92
C TYR A 374 -24.54 4.35 -10.64
N LEU A 375 -25.02 3.32 -11.34
CA LEU A 375 -24.20 2.40 -12.13
C LEU A 375 -24.24 2.84 -13.58
N PHE A 376 -23.08 2.77 -14.22
CA PHE A 376 -22.89 3.03 -15.64
C PHE A 376 -22.51 1.73 -16.35
N LEU A 377 -23.07 1.54 -17.54
CA LEU A 377 -22.66 0.52 -18.50
C LEU A 377 -22.83 1.14 -19.90
N ASP A 378 -21.72 1.55 -20.51
CA ASP A 378 -21.72 2.33 -21.75
C ASP A 378 -22.59 3.59 -21.63
N THR A 379 -23.66 3.69 -22.40
CA THR A 379 -24.60 4.82 -22.39
C THR A 379 -25.78 4.61 -21.45
N HIS A 380 -25.92 3.41 -20.87
CA HIS A 380 -26.99 3.07 -19.94
C HIS A 380 -26.60 3.44 -18.51
N VAL A 381 -27.57 3.99 -17.79
CA VAL A 381 -27.41 4.43 -16.40
C VAL A 381 -28.54 3.85 -15.58
N GLU A 382 -28.20 3.16 -14.50
CA GLU A 382 -29.17 2.62 -13.55
C GLU A 382 -28.99 3.27 -12.18
N ALA A 383 -30.07 3.79 -11.62
CA ALA A 383 -30.09 4.30 -10.26
C ALA A 383 -30.38 3.16 -9.27
N GLY A 384 -29.59 3.07 -8.22
CA GLY A 384 -29.85 2.18 -7.08
C GLY A 384 -30.96 2.68 -6.15
N ILE A 385 -31.11 2.01 -5.01
CA ILE A 385 -32.07 2.40 -3.97
C ILE A 385 -31.54 3.62 -3.21
N PRO A 386 -32.26 4.75 -3.20
CA PRO A 386 -31.90 5.90 -2.38
C PRO A 386 -32.02 5.52 -0.90
N THR A 387 -30.92 5.64 -0.16
CA THR A 387 -30.89 5.27 1.26
C THR A 387 -30.63 6.52 2.11
N ALA A 388 -31.44 6.71 3.15
CA ALA A 388 -31.29 7.85 4.04
C ALA A 388 -29.98 7.73 4.83
N GLN A 389 -29.12 8.75 4.74
CA GLN A 389 -27.81 8.78 5.37
C GLN A 389 -27.56 10.10 6.07
N THR A 390 -26.65 10.07 7.03
CA THR A 390 -26.05 11.26 7.64
C THR A 390 -24.54 11.15 7.51
N LEU A 391 -23.89 12.21 7.05
CA LEU A 391 -22.44 12.31 7.01
C LEU A 391 -22.02 13.56 7.78
N THR A 392 -21.07 13.40 8.70
CA THR A 392 -20.45 14.54 9.40
C THR A 392 -19.09 14.80 8.77
N VAL A 393 -18.93 15.97 8.17
CA VAL A 393 -17.64 16.43 7.65
C VAL A 393 -16.96 17.21 8.78
N LEU A 394 -15.86 16.68 9.28
CA LEU A 394 -15.06 17.32 10.32
C LEU A 394 -14.16 18.42 9.72
N PRO A 395 -13.66 19.35 10.54
CA PRO A 395 -12.59 20.23 10.13
C PRO A 395 -11.40 19.46 9.58
N GLN A 396 -10.67 20.09 8.67
CA GLN A 396 -9.56 19.47 7.99
C GLN A 396 -8.42 19.16 8.96
N LEU A 397 -7.97 17.90 8.95
CA LEU A 397 -6.93 17.36 9.82
C LEU A 397 -5.69 17.09 8.98
N GLN A 398 -4.57 17.76 9.28
CA GLN A 398 -3.30 17.40 8.66
C GLN A 398 -2.73 16.14 9.33
N MET A 399 -2.65 15.03 8.61
CA MET A 399 -1.95 13.84 9.08
C MET A 399 -0.50 13.89 8.61
N VAL A 400 0.45 13.63 9.50
CA VAL A 400 1.89 13.62 9.19
C VAL A 400 2.51 12.30 9.64
N TRP A 401 2.98 11.51 8.68
CA TRP A 401 3.72 10.29 8.92
C TRP A 401 5.22 10.56 9.03
N LEU A 402 5.79 10.26 10.20
CA LEU A 402 7.22 10.29 10.46
C LEU A 402 7.85 8.95 10.02
N ARG A 403 8.55 8.98 8.89
CA ARG A 403 9.18 7.80 8.29
C ARG A 403 10.66 7.73 8.69
N PHE A 404 10.97 6.88 9.66
CA PHE A 404 12.34 6.62 10.10
C PHE A 404 13.08 5.70 9.12
N LEU A 405 14.09 6.23 8.45
CA LEU A 405 14.89 5.54 7.43
C LEU A 405 16.05 4.74 8.05
N PRO A 406 16.69 3.78 7.33
CA PRO A 406 17.88 3.09 7.82
C PRO A 406 18.98 4.01 8.36
N GLY A 407 19.21 5.16 7.69
CA GLY A 407 20.19 6.16 8.12
C GLY A 407 19.93 6.77 9.49
N TYR A 408 18.66 6.84 9.95
CA TYR A 408 18.34 7.27 11.32
C TYR A 408 18.95 6.32 12.35
N TYR A 409 18.81 5.01 12.14
CA TYR A 409 19.36 4.00 13.06
C TYR A 409 20.89 4.02 13.04
N SER A 410 21.51 4.16 11.87
CA SER A 410 22.97 4.32 11.76
C SER A 410 23.47 5.59 12.46
N ALA A 411 22.71 6.69 12.40
CA ALA A 411 23.05 7.90 13.14
C ALA A 411 22.97 7.65 14.66
N LEU A 412 21.90 7.00 15.16
CA LEU A 412 21.79 6.66 16.57
C LEU A 412 22.90 5.72 17.05
N GLU A 413 23.37 4.82 16.21
CA GLU A 413 24.54 3.98 16.49
C GLU A 413 25.79 4.84 16.70
N LYS A 414 26.05 5.82 15.83
CA LYS A 414 27.16 6.77 15.98
C LYS A 414 27.05 7.58 17.28
N PHE A 415 25.86 8.06 17.62
CA PHE A 415 25.59 8.72 18.91
C PHE A 415 25.73 7.78 20.12
N GLY A 416 25.79 6.46 19.91
CA GLY A 416 25.80 5.45 20.98
C GLY A 416 24.46 5.31 21.69
N LEU A 417 23.36 5.69 21.03
CA LEU A 417 22.00 5.76 21.59
C LEU A 417 21.01 4.78 20.92
N LEU A 418 21.48 3.90 20.03
CA LEU A 418 20.61 2.95 19.31
C LEU A 418 19.75 2.07 20.25
N SER A 419 20.31 1.64 21.39
CA SER A 419 19.60 0.79 22.37
C SER A 419 18.42 1.48 23.07
N VAL A 420 18.34 2.81 22.97
CA VAL A 420 17.28 3.64 23.57
C VAL A 420 16.43 4.35 22.52
N GLU A 421 16.53 3.94 21.26
CA GLU A 421 15.79 4.47 20.12
C GLU A 421 14.28 4.63 20.39
N PRO A 422 13.55 3.67 20.98
CA PRO A 422 12.12 3.82 21.20
C PRO A 422 11.77 5.02 22.11
N SER A 423 12.67 5.34 23.06
CA SER A 423 12.49 6.49 23.94
C SER A 423 12.74 7.81 23.23
N ILE A 424 13.70 7.83 22.29
CA ILE A 424 13.98 8.99 21.42
C ILE A 424 12.79 9.22 20.49
N ARG A 425 12.28 8.18 19.81
CA ARG A 425 11.09 8.27 18.94
C ARG A 425 9.87 8.81 19.68
N LYS A 426 9.62 8.30 20.89
CA LYS A 426 8.55 8.79 21.77
C LYS A 426 8.74 10.27 22.11
N ARG A 427 9.97 10.72 22.37
CA ARG A 427 10.26 12.14 22.63
C ARG A 427 10.04 13.00 21.41
N ILE A 428 10.45 12.56 20.22
CA ILE A 428 10.23 13.24 18.94
C ILE A 428 8.73 13.52 18.75
N LEU A 429 7.90 12.48 18.83
CA LEU A 429 6.44 12.61 18.71
C LEU A 429 5.85 13.57 19.75
N ALA A 430 6.33 13.50 20.99
CA ALA A 430 5.87 14.39 22.06
C ALA A 430 6.21 15.86 21.79
N VAL A 431 7.36 16.15 21.18
CA VAL A 431 7.76 17.50 20.77
C VAL A 431 6.86 17.99 19.64
N CYS A 432 6.70 17.19 18.58
CA CYS A 432 5.83 17.56 17.46
C CYS A 432 4.39 17.84 17.90
N ALA A 433 3.81 16.96 18.73
CA ALA A 433 2.46 17.13 19.26
C ALA A 433 2.32 18.36 20.17
N ARG A 434 3.35 18.66 20.98
CA ARG A 434 3.35 19.85 21.85
C ARG A 434 3.40 21.13 21.05
N ASP A 435 4.30 21.22 20.07
CA ASP A 435 4.57 22.46 19.33
C ASP A 435 3.35 22.87 18.49
N TYR A 436 2.57 21.89 18.01
CA TYR A 436 1.30 22.07 17.33
C TYR A 436 0.06 21.92 18.23
N ALA A 437 0.19 21.99 19.55
CA ALA A 437 -0.95 21.84 20.45
C ALA A 437 -2.08 22.83 20.10
N ASN A 438 -3.33 22.33 20.05
CA ASN A 438 -4.52 23.06 19.61
C ASN A 438 -4.49 23.55 18.14
N ILE A 439 -3.72 22.91 17.27
CA ILE A 439 -3.84 22.96 15.81
C ILE A 439 -4.34 21.59 15.35
N ASN A 440 -5.21 21.51 14.35
CA ASN A 440 -5.77 20.24 13.87
C ASN A 440 -4.77 19.50 12.98
N ILE A 441 -3.70 18.99 13.59
CA ILE A 441 -2.63 18.23 12.97
C ILE A 441 -2.22 17.08 13.89
N GLN A 442 -1.92 15.93 13.30
CA GLN A 442 -1.52 14.74 14.03
C GLN A 442 -0.26 14.14 13.45
N PHE A 443 0.67 13.78 14.34
CA PHE A 443 1.91 13.09 13.99
C PHE A 443 1.84 11.63 14.38
N VAL A 444 2.19 10.75 13.46
CA VAL A 444 2.22 9.29 13.64
C VAL A 444 3.54 8.71 13.17
N ASP A 445 4.01 7.64 13.78
CA ASP A 445 5.23 6.91 13.36
C ASP A 445 4.92 5.63 12.57
N THR A 446 3.64 5.33 12.39
CA THR A 446 3.12 4.26 11.53
C THR A 446 2.37 4.87 10.37
N LYS A 447 2.55 4.32 9.17
CA LYS A 447 1.84 4.80 7.97
C LYS A 447 0.32 4.69 8.21
N PRO A 448 -0.45 5.78 8.07
CA PRO A 448 -1.89 5.73 8.23
C PRO A 448 -2.53 4.91 7.10
N ASP A 449 -3.51 4.08 7.44
CA ASP A 449 -4.29 3.24 6.52
C ASP A 449 -5.68 3.84 6.22
N ASP A 450 -6.18 4.68 7.12
CA ASP A 450 -7.47 5.37 7.03
C ASP A 450 -7.39 6.74 6.33
N PHE A 451 -6.18 7.24 6.05
CA PHE A 451 -5.96 8.43 5.22
C PHE A 451 -5.48 8.06 3.81
N ALA A 452 -6.02 8.74 2.81
CA ALA A 452 -5.52 8.68 1.44
C ALA A 452 -4.50 9.79 1.17
N GLU A 453 -4.65 10.93 1.84
CA GLU A 453 -3.76 12.08 1.74
C GLU A 453 -3.19 12.40 3.13
N TYR A 454 -1.87 12.36 3.24
CA TYR A 454 -1.13 12.65 4.46
C TYR A 454 0.32 13.01 4.09
N SER A 455 0.93 13.92 4.86
CA SER A 455 2.30 14.35 4.61
C SER A 455 3.28 13.29 5.11
N ILE A 456 4.44 13.22 4.47
CA ILE A 456 5.53 12.34 4.87
C ILE A 456 6.71 13.20 5.26
N VAL A 457 7.28 12.95 6.44
CA VAL A 457 8.59 13.50 6.83
C VAL A 457 9.56 12.34 6.95
N GLU A 458 10.59 12.33 6.13
CA GLU A 458 11.64 11.33 6.20
C GLU A 458 12.73 11.74 7.19
N ILE A 459 13.05 10.85 8.11
CA ILE A 459 14.10 11.05 9.12
C ILE A 459 15.25 10.10 8.79
N GLY A 460 16.38 10.68 8.39
CA GLY A 460 17.58 9.98 7.93
C GLY A 460 18.81 10.22 8.81
N GLY A 461 19.96 9.87 8.27
CA GLY A 461 21.27 10.03 8.92
C GLY A 461 22.00 11.25 8.39
N PRO A 462 22.96 11.08 7.46
CA PRO A 462 23.72 12.18 6.86
C PRO A 462 22.84 13.04 5.94
N ASP A 463 23.20 14.32 5.81
CA ASP A 463 22.65 15.24 4.81
C ASP A 463 23.20 14.90 3.41
N PRO A 464 22.37 14.39 2.48
CA PRO A 464 22.82 14.02 1.14
C PRO A 464 23.23 15.22 0.28
N ASN A 465 22.89 16.44 0.70
CA ASN A 465 23.27 17.67 0.01
C ASN A 465 24.69 18.13 0.37
N GLU A 466 25.34 17.51 1.36
CA GLU A 466 26.65 17.90 1.88
C GLU A 466 26.71 19.38 2.31
N ALA A 467 25.57 19.93 2.74
CA ALA A 467 25.39 21.34 3.08
C ALA A 467 25.30 21.58 4.60
N PHE A 468 25.44 20.51 5.39
CA PHE A 468 25.29 20.51 6.85
C PHE A 468 23.92 21.01 7.30
N LEU A 469 22.88 20.76 6.50
CA LEU A 469 21.51 21.07 6.87
C LEU A 469 21.05 20.11 7.97
N PHE A 470 20.27 20.60 8.93
CA PHE A 470 19.61 19.75 9.92
C PHE A 470 18.30 19.18 9.39
N GLY A 471 17.62 19.94 8.55
CA GLY A 471 16.46 19.52 7.79
C GLY A 471 16.26 20.42 6.57
N LEU A 472 15.44 19.94 5.64
CA LEU A 472 15.03 20.72 4.47
C LEU A 472 13.65 20.25 3.98
N ASP A 473 12.70 21.17 3.94
CA ASP A 473 11.51 21.08 3.10
C ASP A 473 11.84 21.42 1.63
N ASN A 474 12.05 20.37 0.84
CA ASN A 474 12.34 20.42 -0.60
C ASN A 474 11.07 20.37 -1.47
N THR A 475 9.86 20.53 -0.92
CA THR A 475 8.62 20.54 -1.69
C THR A 475 8.56 21.76 -2.62
N GLN A 476 8.06 21.55 -3.84
CA GLN A 476 7.94 22.61 -4.84
C GLN A 476 6.73 23.48 -4.53
N GLY A 477 6.96 24.78 -4.34
CA GLY A 477 5.91 25.70 -3.89
C GLY A 477 5.51 25.41 -2.43
N LYS A 478 5.38 26.46 -1.60
CA LYS A 478 4.92 26.28 -0.22
C LYS A 478 3.40 26.25 -0.19
N ASP A 479 2.80 25.35 0.59
CA ASP A 479 1.36 25.12 0.57
C ASP A 479 0.59 26.20 1.36
N THR A 480 0.43 27.36 0.71
CA THR A 480 -0.28 28.49 1.31
C THR A 480 -1.78 28.22 1.30
N GLY A 481 -2.38 28.14 2.49
CA GLY A 481 -3.81 27.85 2.67
C GLY A 481 -4.12 26.36 2.90
N ASN A 482 -3.11 25.50 3.04
CA ASN A 482 -3.30 24.06 3.25
C ASN A 482 -4.12 23.41 2.12
N VAL A 483 -3.70 23.62 0.88
CA VAL A 483 -4.33 23.10 -0.34
C VAL A 483 -3.85 21.68 -0.64
N ARG A 484 -2.69 21.24 -0.15
CA ARG A 484 -2.10 19.92 -0.36
C ARG A 484 -1.95 19.21 0.97
N PHE A 485 -2.30 17.93 1.01
CA PHE A 485 -2.25 17.13 2.24
C PHE A 485 -1.18 16.05 2.17
N ASP A 486 -0.59 15.83 1.00
CA ASP A 486 0.28 14.71 0.63
C ASP A 486 1.73 15.11 0.35
N ASP A 487 2.14 16.27 0.85
CA ASP A 487 3.50 16.77 0.70
C ASP A 487 4.54 15.83 1.33
N VAL A 488 5.67 15.63 0.62
CA VAL A 488 6.77 14.77 1.05
C VAL A 488 8.00 15.61 1.34
N VAL A 489 8.32 15.74 2.63
CA VAL A 489 9.57 16.31 3.15
C VAL A 489 10.60 15.18 3.25
N GLY A 490 11.23 14.86 2.12
CA GLY A 490 12.08 13.67 2.00
C GLY A 490 12.51 13.40 0.57
N GLY A 491 13.42 12.44 0.40
CA GLY A 491 13.91 12.00 -0.91
C GLY A 491 14.48 13.11 -1.80
N LEU A 492 14.73 12.76 -3.08
CA LEU A 492 15.18 13.69 -4.11
C LEU A 492 13.99 14.36 -4.80
N ASN A 493 13.96 15.69 -4.82
CA ASN A 493 13.08 16.48 -5.66
C ASN A 493 13.87 17.09 -6.83
N ALA A 494 13.73 16.46 -8.00
CA ALA A 494 14.41 16.88 -9.23
C ALA A 494 13.93 18.24 -9.76
N GLU A 495 12.75 18.72 -9.37
CA GLU A 495 12.25 20.03 -9.80
C GLU A 495 12.88 21.14 -8.98
N THR A 496 12.92 20.99 -7.65
CA THR A 496 13.64 21.88 -6.73
C THR A 496 15.12 21.99 -7.09
N GLU A 497 15.76 20.86 -7.44
CA GLU A 497 17.15 20.83 -7.92
C GLU A 497 17.34 21.61 -9.23
N LYS A 498 16.43 21.45 -10.20
CA LYS A 498 16.48 22.20 -11.49
C LYS A 498 16.32 23.70 -11.29
N GLU A 499 15.62 24.14 -10.24
CA GLU A 499 15.49 25.54 -9.86
C GLU A 499 16.74 26.10 -9.16
N GLY A 500 17.75 25.26 -8.92
CA GLY A 500 19.04 25.64 -8.33
C GLY A 500 19.08 25.56 -6.81
N TYR A 501 18.06 24.98 -6.18
CA TYR A 501 18.03 24.71 -4.74
C TYR A 501 18.53 23.28 -4.44
N TYR A 502 18.74 22.98 -3.16
CA TYR A 502 19.09 21.64 -2.70
C TYR A 502 17.95 20.65 -2.99
N GLY A 503 18.27 19.53 -3.64
CA GLY A 503 17.29 18.56 -4.12
C GLY A 503 16.80 17.59 -3.04
N TYR A 504 17.62 17.27 -2.02
CA TYR A 504 17.26 16.28 -1.02
C TYR A 504 16.61 16.89 0.21
N GLY A 505 15.39 16.47 0.53
CA GLY A 505 14.66 16.88 1.73
C GLY A 505 14.74 15.86 2.87
N GLY A 506 14.15 16.22 4.00
CA GLY A 506 14.05 15.38 5.19
C GLY A 506 14.73 15.98 6.41
N VAL A 507 14.90 15.18 7.45
CA VAL A 507 15.63 15.54 8.69
C VAL A 507 16.87 14.67 8.81
N PHE A 508 18.03 15.31 8.96
CA PHE A 508 19.35 14.68 8.87
C PHE A 508 19.99 14.59 10.26
N VAL A 509 19.77 13.49 10.97
CA VAL A 509 20.15 13.36 12.39
C VAL A 509 21.66 13.41 12.60
N GLU A 510 22.45 12.90 11.65
CA GLU A 510 23.91 12.95 11.76
C GLU A 510 24.46 14.38 11.64
N SER A 511 23.76 15.26 10.92
CA SER A 511 24.17 16.66 10.76
C SER A 511 24.22 17.43 12.09
N PHE A 512 23.49 17.00 13.13
CA PHE A 512 23.59 17.62 14.45
C PHE A 512 24.99 17.52 15.06
N LEU A 513 25.83 16.57 14.62
CA LEU A 513 27.24 16.53 15.02
C LEU A 513 27.97 17.83 14.67
N ALA A 514 27.52 18.59 13.67
CA ALA A 514 28.09 19.88 13.33
C ALA A 514 27.89 20.96 14.43
N LEU A 515 27.02 20.72 15.43
CA LEU A 515 26.88 21.55 16.64
C LEU A 515 28.00 21.31 17.67
N SER A 516 28.74 20.22 17.51
CA SER A 516 29.88 19.89 18.35
C SER A 516 31.15 20.60 17.88
N PRO A 517 31.91 21.23 18.79
CA PRO A 517 33.26 21.71 18.47
C PRO A 517 34.32 20.60 18.41
N THR A 518 34.05 19.37 18.90
CA THR A 518 35.07 18.30 19.01
C THR A 518 34.69 16.94 18.38
N LEU A 519 33.40 16.69 18.17
CA LEU A 519 32.84 15.45 17.62
C LEU A 519 32.36 15.62 16.16
N GLY A 520 32.36 16.85 15.65
CA GLY A 520 31.63 17.24 14.44
C GLY A 520 32.31 16.98 13.10
N LEU A 521 31.50 17.09 12.03
CA LEU A 521 31.89 16.92 10.62
C LEU A 521 32.23 18.27 9.92
N GLY A 522 32.19 19.39 10.64
CA GLY A 522 32.39 20.74 10.09
C GLY A 522 32.40 21.83 11.18
N SER A 523 32.49 23.11 10.78
CA SER A 523 32.47 24.28 11.69
C SER A 523 31.20 25.10 11.45
N LEU A 524 30.24 25.05 12.38
CA LEU A 524 29.08 25.95 12.38
C LEU A 524 29.25 27.12 13.34
N PRO A 525 28.71 28.32 13.04
CA PRO A 525 28.76 29.47 13.96
C PRO A 525 28.06 29.24 15.30
N ILE A 526 27.15 28.26 15.36
CA ILE A 526 26.31 27.93 16.51
C ILE A 526 26.82 26.72 17.31
N GLN A 527 28.09 26.36 17.15
CA GLN A 527 28.71 25.28 17.93
C GLN A 527 28.81 25.63 19.42
N THR A 528 28.69 24.61 20.27
CA THR A 528 28.77 24.77 21.72
C THR A 528 29.32 23.53 22.41
N HIS A 529 30.14 23.74 23.44
CA HIS A 529 30.63 22.66 24.28
C HIS A 529 29.51 21.95 25.06
N ARG A 530 28.34 22.59 25.22
CA ARG A 530 27.17 21.95 25.84
C ARG A 530 26.69 20.73 25.07
N PHE A 531 26.88 20.71 23.75
CA PHE A 531 26.59 19.54 22.93
C PHE A 531 27.50 18.36 23.35
N ASP A 532 28.79 18.62 23.53
CA ASP A 532 29.78 17.61 23.89
C ASP A 532 29.53 17.08 25.31
N ASP A 533 29.19 17.95 26.25
CA ASP A 533 28.85 17.57 27.63
C ASP A 533 27.74 16.51 27.69
N ILE A 534 26.80 16.56 26.73
CA ILE A 534 25.65 15.66 26.67
C ILE A 534 25.97 14.38 25.88
N PHE A 535 26.62 14.50 24.72
CA PHE A 535 26.75 13.39 23.77
C PHE A 535 28.11 12.69 23.78
N ALA A 536 29.22 13.38 24.10
CA ALA A 536 30.56 12.78 24.12
C ALA A 536 30.67 11.53 25.02
N PRO A 537 29.98 11.42 26.18
CA PRO A 537 30.03 10.21 27.01
C PRO A 537 29.52 8.93 26.32
N PHE A 538 28.72 9.07 25.25
CA PHE A 538 28.08 7.96 24.54
C PHE A 538 28.59 7.78 23.11
N PHE A 539 29.12 8.84 22.50
CA PHE A 539 29.53 8.88 21.11
C PHE A 539 30.59 7.81 20.76
N VAL A 540 30.24 6.92 19.83
CA VAL A 540 31.04 5.75 19.44
C VAL A 540 32.25 6.16 18.58
N GLY A 541 32.13 7.24 17.81
CA GLY A 541 33.25 7.78 17.02
C GLY A 541 34.35 8.45 17.85
N GLY A 542 34.17 8.56 19.18
CA GLY A 542 35.10 9.19 20.11
C GLY A 542 35.56 8.24 21.22
N THR A 543 35.68 8.77 22.44
CA THR A 543 36.05 7.98 23.64
C THR A 543 34.83 7.55 24.47
N GLY A 544 33.62 7.85 23.96
CA GLY A 544 32.36 7.50 24.60
C GLY A 544 32.12 5.99 24.64
N LYS A 545 31.23 5.57 25.54
CA LYS A 545 30.76 4.19 25.61
C LYS A 545 29.28 4.16 25.24
N PRO A 546 28.86 3.35 24.24
CA PRO A 546 27.45 3.26 23.86
C PRO A 546 26.59 2.82 25.05
N VAL A 547 25.31 3.19 24.98
CA VAL A 547 24.32 2.84 25.98
C VAL A 547 23.95 1.36 25.87
N SER A 548 23.91 0.67 27.01
CA SER A 548 23.33 -0.67 27.14
C SER A 548 21.90 -0.59 27.70
N PRO A 549 20.97 -1.47 27.29
CA PRO A 549 19.59 -1.46 27.80
C PRO A 549 19.49 -1.54 29.33
N GLU A 550 20.43 -2.22 30.00
CA GLU A 550 20.43 -2.42 31.46
C GLU A 550 20.79 -1.16 32.24
N GLU A 551 21.24 -0.10 31.57
CA GLU A 551 21.64 1.15 32.23
C GLU A 551 20.46 2.06 32.55
N ILE A 552 19.27 1.78 32.02
CA ILE A 552 18.04 2.52 32.28
C ILE A 552 17.04 1.63 33.05
N PRO A 553 16.29 2.17 34.03
CA PRO A 553 16.29 3.56 34.50
C PRO A 553 17.22 3.81 35.69
N THR A 554 17.95 2.79 36.18
CA THR A 554 18.64 2.86 37.48
C THR A 554 20.17 2.77 37.41
N GLY A 555 20.77 2.65 36.23
CA GLY A 555 22.22 2.56 36.08
C GLY A 555 22.95 3.85 36.49
N ALA A 556 24.27 3.75 36.71
CA ALA A 556 25.09 4.92 37.11
C ALA A 556 25.05 6.07 36.09
N ARG A 557 24.81 5.76 34.81
CA ARG A 557 24.67 6.73 33.71
C ARG A 557 23.22 7.11 33.40
N ALA A 558 22.22 6.56 34.11
CA ALA A 558 20.81 6.71 33.75
C ALA A 558 20.35 8.16 33.57
N ALA A 559 20.79 9.07 34.44
CA ALA A 559 20.45 10.49 34.34
C ALA A 559 21.04 11.15 33.09
N ALA A 560 22.32 10.87 32.78
CA ALA A 560 22.97 11.39 31.58
C ALA A 560 22.33 10.81 30.30
N ILE A 561 21.97 9.53 30.31
CA ILE A 561 21.28 8.91 29.18
C ILE A 561 19.88 9.52 28.99
N SER A 562 19.14 9.73 30.08
CA SER A 562 17.82 10.37 30.02
C SER A 562 17.90 11.79 29.44
N GLU A 563 18.94 12.54 29.78
CA GLU A 563 19.18 13.87 29.21
C GLU A 563 19.54 13.79 27.72
N ALA A 564 20.41 12.86 27.31
CA ALA A 564 20.72 12.65 25.90
C ALA A 564 19.49 12.25 25.06
N ILE A 565 18.63 11.37 25.60
CA ILE A 565 17.34 11.01 24.98
C ILE A 565 16.46 12.25 24.81
N ARG A 566 16.31 13.04 25.88
CA ARG A 566 15.48 14.25 25.87
C ARG A 566 15.98 15.27 24.85
N VAL A 567 17.28 15.55 24.87
CA VAL A 567 17.91 16.56 24.02
C VAL A 567 17.91 16.15 22.55
N LEU A 568 18.30 14.90 22.22
CA LEU A 568 18.26 14.45 20.83
C LEU A 568 16.83 14.41 20.28
N GLY A 569 15.86 13.96 21.10
CA GLY A 569 14.45 14.01 20.73
C GLY A 569 13.93 15.43 20.52
N ASN A 570 14.40 16.42 21.29
CA ASN A 570 14.10 17.84 21.11
C ASN A 570 14.69 18.40 19.81
N LEU A 571 15.96 18.09 19.51
CA LEU A 571 16.62 18.52 18.29
C LEU A 571 15.91 18.00 17.04
N ILE A 572 15.57 16.71 17.02
CA ILE A 572 14.88 16.09 15.88
C ILE A 572 13.44 16.61 15.79
N GLY A 573 12.69 16.58 16.89
CA GLY A 573 11.29 17.03 16.92
C GLY A 573 11.13 18.49 16.51
N SER A 574 11.96 19.40 17.04
CA SER A 574 11.89 20.82 16.69
C SER A 574 12.31 21.12 15.25
N THR A 575 13.20 20.31 14.68
CA THR A 575 13.53 20.37 13.25
C THR A 575 12.35 19.90 12.40
N ILE A 576 11.71 18.77 12.75
CA ILE A 576 10.49 18.30 12.07
C ILE A 576 9.40 19.37 12.08
N THR A 577 9.14 20.01 13.24
CA THR A 577 8.11 21.04 13.34
C THR A 577 8.42 22.28 12.49
N HIS A 578 9.70 22.60 12.31
CA HIS A 578 10.13 23.69 11.44
C HIS A 578 9.88 23.35 9.97
N GLU A 579 10.30 22.16 9.52
CA GLU A 579 10.10 21.74 8.12
C GLU A 579 8.61 21.56 7.77
N VAL A 580 7.82 20.99 8.68
CA VAL A 580 6.35 20.92 8.49
C VAL A 580 5.74 22.32 8.48
N GLY A 581 6.29 23.27 9.23
CA GLY A 581 5.90 24.68 9.15
C GLY A 581 6.09 25.26 7.74
N HIS A 582 7.22 24.96 7.09
CA HIS A 582 7.45 25.33 5.69
C HIS A 582 6.43 24.70 4.75
N THR A 583 6.17 23.41 4.92
CA THR A 583 5.19 22.66 4.12
C THR A 583 3.82 23.34 4.20
N LEU A 584 3.37 23.71 5.40
CA LEU A 584 2.08 24.39 5.65
C LEU A 584 2.03 25.86 5.18
N GLY A 585 3.07 26.35 4.50
CA GLY A 585 3.07 27.69 3.91
C GLY A 585 3.58 28.80 4.83
N LEU A 586 4.13 28.50 6.02
CA LEU A 586 4.62 29.53 6.94
C LEU A 586 5.76 30.36 6.34
N ALA A 587 6.55 29.80 5.43
CA ALA A 587 7.61 30.49 4.66
C ALA A 587 7.10 31.42 3.56
N ASN A 588 5.79 31.54 3.36
CA ASN A 588 5.21 32.38 2.32
C ASN A 588 4.22 33.41 2.88
N ILE A 589 4.09 33.49 4.21
CA ILE A 589 3.34 34.56 4.86
C ILE A 589 4.12 35.87 4.62
N ALA A 590 3.56 36.77 3.81
CA ALA A 590 4.19 38.01 3.38
C ALA A 590 5.48 37.87 2.52
N GLY A 591 5.78 36.67 2.02
CA GLY A 591 6.94 36.39 1.16
C GLY A 591 8.28 36.23 1.90
N GLU A 592 8.25 35.99 3.22
CA GLU A 592 9.44 35.75 4.04
C GLU A 592 9.62 34.26 4.36
N PHE A 593 10.78 33.69 4.04
CA PHE A 593 11.09 32.27 4.30
C PHE A 593 11.24 31.93 5.79
N HIS A 594 11.64 32.89 6.62
CA HIS A 594 11.82 32.74 8.06
C HIS A 594 11.35 34.03 8.73
N ASN A 595 11.06 33.99 10.03
CA ASN A 595 10.88 35.24 10.77
C ASN A 595 12.17 36.07 10.69
N ILE A 596 12.03 37.39 10.62
CA ILE A 596 13.18 38.30 10.65
C ILE A 596 13.81 38.33 12.04
N GLY A 597 15.12 38.08 12.10
CA GLY A 597 15.94 38.24 13.30
C GLY A 597 16.10 36.98 14.13
N ASP A 598 16.61 37.17 15.35
CA ASP A 598 16.73 36.16 16.40
C ASP A 598 15.66 36.45 17.45
N ASN A 599 14.59 35.67 17.41
CA ASN A 599 13.43 35.79 18.28
C ASN A 599 13.40 34.57 19.21
N PRO A 600 13.71 34.75 20.52
CA PRO A 600 13.88 33.64 21.43
C PRO A 600 12.68 32.66 21.44
N GLY A 601 12.98 31.40 21.11
CA GLY A 601 12.01 30.30 21.14
C GLY A 601 11.07 30.22 19.92
N TRP A 602 11.24 31.05 18.90
CA TRP A 602 10.38 31.00 17.72
C TRP A 602 10.80 29.87 16.77
N ILE A 603 9.87 28.95 16.50
CA ILE A 603 10.15 27.73 15.71
C ILE A 603 10.61 28.07 14.28
N MET A 604 10.01 29.07 13.65
CA MET A 604 10.25 29.44 12.24
C MET A 604 11.41 30.45 12.04
N ASP A 605 12.26 30.65 13.04
CA ASP A 605 13.48 31.43 12.88
C ASP A 605 14.52 30.63 12.07
N SER A 606 15.37 31.36 11.32
CA SER A 606 16.41 30.73 10.51
C SER A 606 17.36 29.91 11.38
N GLY A 607 17.88 28.82 10.82
CA GLY A 607 18.63 27.84 11.60
C GLY A 607 19.85 28.41 12.34
N ILE A 608 20.50 29.43 11.77
CA ILE A 608 21.66 30.12 12.35
C ILE A 608 21.31 31.02 13.56
N PHE A 609 20.04 31.38 13.72
CA PHE A 609 19.55 32.20 14.83
C PHE A 609 18.94 31.36 15.96
N ARG A 610 18.85 30.04 15.78
CA ARG A 610 18.36 29.11 16.80
C ARG A 610 19.52 28.28 17.35
N PRO A 611 20.19 28.73 18.45
CA PRO A 611 21.34 28.03 19.01
C PRO A 611 20.95 26.64 19.55
N PHE A 612 21.96 25.80 19.80
CA PHE A 612 21.74 24.46 20.33
C PHE A 612 20.94 24.47 21.63
N GLU A 613 21.25 25.36 22.57
CA GLU A 613 20.60 25.41 23.88
C GLU A 613 19.09 25.65 23.76
N GLU A 614 18.67 26.47 22.79
CA GLU A 614 17.26 26.72 22.50
C GLU A 614 16.60 25.46 21.94
N ARG A 615 17.19 24.86 20.89
CA ARG A 615 16.63 23.65 20.26
C ARG A 615 16.61 22.44 21.20
N ALA A 616 17.58 22.36 22.10
CA ALA A 616 17.73 21.31 23.10
C ALA A 616 16.84 21.54 24.33
N GLU A 617 16.34 22.76 24.54
CA GLU A 617 15.60 23.18 25.74
C GLU A 617 16.43 22.91 27.01
N ILE A 618 17.63 23.46 27.06
CA ILE A 618 18.57 23.35 28.20
C ILE A 618 18.93 24.74 28.72
N ASP A 619 19.59 24.77 29.88
CA ASP A 619 20.23 25.97 30.43
C ASP A 619 19.29 27.19 30.55
N GLY A 620 18.03 26.92 30.88
CA GLY A 620 16.99 27.94 31.08
C GLY A 620 16.16 28.25 29.84
N GLN A 621 16.48 27.66 28.69
CA GLN A 621 15.66 27.75 27.47
C GLN A 621 14.39 26.91 27.61
N GLY A 622 13.29 27.43 27.08
CA GLY A 622 11.98 26.80 27.10
C GLY A 622 11.64 26.08 25.80
N PRO A 623 10.49 25.38 25.77
CA PRO A 623 9.89 24.86 24.54
C PRO A 623 9.78 25.91 23.44
N GLY A 624 10.00 25.48 22.20
CA GLY A 624 9.71 26.31 21.02
C GLY A 624 8.22 26.58 20.88
N PHE A 625 7.88 27.72 20.26
CA PHE A 625 6.52 28.10 19.92
C PHE A 625 6.45 28.85 18.59
N PHE A 626 5.29 28.87 17.96
CA PHE A 626 5.06 29.68 16.76
C PHE A 626 4.89 31.15 17.14
N SER A 627 5.44 32.06 16.32
CA SER A 627 5.17 33.50 16.46
C SER A 627 3.66 33.78 16.40
N PRO A 628 3.15 34.88 16.99
CA PRO A 628 1.71 35.16 17.00
C PRO A 628 1.06 35.14 15.61
N ASN A 629 1.76 35.63 14.58
CA ASN A 629 1.27 35.63 13.20
C ASN A 629 1.22 34.21 12.62
N ASN A 630 2.28 33.42 12.79
CA ASN A 630 2.33 32.03 12.31
C ASN A 630 1.26 31.18 13.01
N ARG A 631 1.09 31.40 14.33
CA ARG A 631 0.07 30.73 15.12
C ARG A 631 -1.33 31.05 14.62
N GLN A 632 -1.65 32.34 14.43
CA GLN A 632 -2.95 32.77 13.91
C GLN A 632 -3.24 32.19 12.52
N TYR A 633 -2.23 32.13 11.65
CA TYR A 633 -2.37 31.51 10.34
C TYR A 633 -2.68 30.01 10.46
N LEU A 634 -1.92 29.26 11.28
CA LEU A 634 -2.18 27.84 11.51
C LEU A 634 -3.59 27.59 12.07
N GLU A 635 -4.07 28.41 13.00
CA GLU A 635 -5.44 28.31 13.54
C GLU A 635 -6.52 28.60 12.48
N THR A 636 -6.18 29.36 11.44
CA THR A 636 -7.08 29.64 10.32
C THR A 636 -7.13 28.46 9.35
N ILE A 637 -5.98 27.86 9.02
CA ILE A 637 -5.90 26.78 8.04
C ILE A 637 -6.12 25.40 8.66
N LEU A 638 -5.95 25.21 9.96
CA LEU A 638 -6.11 23.91 10.63
C LEU A 638 -6.88 24.09 11.94
N PRO A 639 -8.15 24.57 11.87
CA PRO A 639 -8.95 24.82 13.06
C PRO A 639 -9.29 23.50 13.76
N VAL A 640 -9.18 23.48 15.09
CA VAL A 640 -9.63 22.34 15.90
C VAL A 640 -11.15 22.19 15.84
N PRO A 641 -11.69 20.95 15.89
CA PRO A 641 -13.11 20.74 16.06
C PRO A 641 -13.68 21.47 17.29
N PRO A 642 -14.89 22.07 17.20
CA PRO A 642 -15.52 22.80 18.29
C PRO A 642 -15.94 21.93 19.48
#